data_AF-A0A6P7J5X1-F1
#
_entry.id   AF-A0A6P7J5X1-F1
#
_cell.length_a   1.000
_cell.length_b   1.000
_cell.length_c   1.000
_cell.angle_alpha   90.00
_cell.angle_beta   90.00
_cell.angle_gamma   90.00
#
_symmetry.space_group_name_H-M   'P 1'
#
loop_
_entity.id
_entity.type
_entity.pdbx_description
1 polymer ?
#
loop_
_entity_poly.entity_id
_entity_poly.type
_entity_poly.pdbx_seq_one_letter_code
_entity_poly.pdbx_strand_id
1 'polypeptide(L)'
;MMDSRIILFQRSALLFFLLWFHSAYGDLSYSFPEEMKRGSVIGNIAKDLGLQAGALSNRRARIDTDGTDKHYCDINLNNGELIVAERIDREGLCGEKASCILKQELVLENPLELHRISLHIQDINDNLPQFNEEMIKIEIRESAVRGARFVIEEAHDADVGQNSIQQYNLKKNDNFILAVTGNTLELVLDKELDREKQKDINLILTALDGGSPQRSGTVVIHVTVLDANDNAPVFSQAVYKASLPENSPLDTVVVTVSATDADEGVNGEVTYDFGHVTEDVKKVFNIDRKSGDIKVIGAVDFETTTSYEIRVKAKDGLGLSSYAKALIFITDVNDNAPVVTLKSMSNPIPEDTPPGTEVGIINVQDRDSEKNRQVRCSIQQNVPFKLVPSIKNYYSLVTTEQLDREVVSDYNITITVTDEGSPPLSSSKTVQLSVADINDNPPVFEEQSYSAYVTENNKPGATLCSVSARDPDWRQNGTVIYSLLAGEVNGAPVSSYLSVNGDTGVIHAVRSFDYEQFRSFKVQVVARDNGSPPLSSNVTVSVFISDVNDNSPQILYPASEGNSFMTELVPKAAHGGSLVSKVIAVDADSGQNAWLSYHIVKSTDPGLFSIGVHSGEIRTQRDISESDSMKQNLIVAVKDNGQPSLSATCAMYLLISDNLAEVPELKDISYDEKNSKLTSYLIIALVSVSTFFLTFITIILGVRFCRRRKPRLLFDGTVAIPSAYLPPNYADVDGTGTLRSTYNYDAYLTTGSRTSDFKFVTSYNDNTLPADQTLRKSLSDFADAFGECDSSAEQKPPNNDWRFTQGQRPGPSGPHMPYGTHIRWTPKSGTRATGGPEVAMGTGPWPQPPTEAEQLQALMAAANEVSEATATLGPGTMGLSTRYSPQFTLQHVPDYRQNVYIPGSTATLTSNPQQQQATAQQATQQALPPPQASAQAEPPKAVQTPASKKKSTKKEKK
;
A
#
# COMPACT_ATOMS: atom_id res chain seq x y z
N MET A 1 -112.03 -14.22 -101.69
CA MET A 1 -113.47 -14.01 -101.42
C MET A 1 -114.20 -15.35 -101.55
N MET A 2 -115.49 -15.42 -101.24
CA MET A 2 -116.30 -16.64 -101.48
C MET A 2 -116.25 -17.04 -102.98
N ASP A 3 -116.51 -18.29 -103.35
CA ASP A 3 -117.92 -18.73 -103.46
C ASP A 3 -118.19 -20.16 -102.94
N SER A 4 -119.47 -20.47 -102.79
CA SER A 4 -120.02 -21.76 -102.36
C SER A 4 -120.47 -22.60 -103.56
N ARG A 5 -120.73 -23.91 -103.34
CA ARG A 5 -122.03 -24.57 -103.63
C ARG A 5 -121.96 -26.10 -103.52
N ILE A 6 -123.15 -26.71 -103.65
CA ILE A 6 -123.45 -28.14 -103.87
C ILE A 6 -123.34 -29.04 -102.63
N ILE A 7 -124.48 -29.14 -101.94
CA ILE A 7 -124.85 -30.28 -101.10
C ILE A 7 -125.42 -31.39 -102.01
N LEU A 8 -125.43 -32.63 -101.52
CA LEU A 8 -126.15 -33.80 -102.05
C LEU A 8 -125.45 -34.62 -103.18
N PHE A 9 -124.52 -35.50 -102.81
CA PHE A 9 -124.43 -36.89 -103.31
C PHE A 9 -123.50 -37.72 -102.41
N GLN A 10 -123.78 -39.03 -102.24
CA GLN A 10 -122.99 -40.06 -101.52
C GLN A 10 -122.57 -39.75 -100.05
N ARG A 11 -122.83 -40.57 -99.01
CA ARG A 11 -123.46 -41.90 -98.89
C ARG A 11 -123.02 -42.95 -99.91
N SER A 12 -121.74 -43.32 -99.91
CA SER A 12 -121.20 -44.69 -100.20
C SER A 12 -119.66 -44.70 -100.32
N ALA A 13 -118.94 -44.21 -99.30
CA ALA A 13 -117.47 -44.24 -99.29
C ALA A 13 -116.83 -44.40 -97.89
N LEU A 14 -117.52 -43.99 -96.82
CA LEU A 14 -116.98 -43.96 -95.45
C LEU A 14 -117.09 -45.30 -94.68
N LEU A 15 -117.12 -46.44 -95.38
CA LEU A 15 -117.60 -47.72 -94.84
C LEU A 15 -116.75 -48.94 -95.22
N PHE A 16 -115.48 -48.74 -95.63
CA PHE A 16 -114.61 -49.81 -96.13
C PHE A 16 -113.18 -49.87 -95.54
N PHE A 17 -112.91 -49.12 -94.47
CA PHE A 17 -111.69 -49.25 -93.65
C PHE A 17 -112.03 -49.25 -92.15
N LEU A 18 -113.03 -50.04 -91.78
CA LEU A 18 -113.47 -50.26 -90.39
C LEU A 18 -113.30 -51.73 -89.95
N LEU A 19 -112.44 -52.47 -90.65
CA LEU A 19 -112.10 -53.87 -90.39
C LEU A 19 -110.58 -54.07 -90.51
N TRP A 20 -109.85 -53.73 -89.44
CA TRP A 20 -108.58 -54.34 -89.01
C TRP A 20 -108.12 -53.64 -87.72
N PHE A 21 -108.58 -54.14 -86.59
CA PHE A 21 -108.09 -53.78 -85.26
C PHE A 21 -108.02 -55.05 -84.39
N HIS A 22 -107.04 -55.06 -83.47
CA HIS A 22 -106.81 -56.08 -82.44
C HIS A 22 -106.20 -57.41 -82.91
N SER A 23 -104.88 -57.40 -83.08
CA SER A 23 -103.99 -58.45 -82.54
C SER A 23 -102.59 -57.86 -82.38
N ALA A 24 -102.28 -57.39 -81.17
CA ALA A 24 -100.93 -57.01 -80.76
C ALA A 24 -100.69 -57.68 -79.39
N TYR A 25 -99.70 -58.57 -79.32
CA TYR A 25 -99.25 -59.15 -78.06
C TYR A 25 -98.44 -58.09 -77.31
N GLY A 26 -98.73 -57.89 -76.02
CA GLY A 26 -97.97 -57.00 -75.15
C GLY A 26 -97.21 -57.82 -74.10
N ASP A 27 -95.94 -57.48 -73.88
CA ASP A 27 -95.18 -58.01 -72.75
C ASP A 27 -95.81 -57.50 -71.43
N LEU A 28 -95.89 -58.37 -70.43
CA LEU A 28 -96.35 -58.01 -69.09
C LEU A 28 -95.23 -57.32 -68.32
N SER A 29 -95.55 -56.25 -67.60
CA SER A 29 -94.64 -55.58 -66.68
C SER A 29 -95.35 -55.31 -65.36
N TYR A 30 -94.72 -55.71 -64.26
CA TYR A 30 -95.18 -55.44 -62.90
C TYR A 30 -94.07 -54.73 -62.13
N SER A 31 -94.43 -53.68 -61.40
CA SER A 31 -93.56 -52.98 -60.45
C SER A 31 -94.06 -53.19 -59.03
N PHE A 32 -93.19 -53.68 -58.15
CA PHE A 32 -93.56 -53.97 -56.77
C PHE A 32 -92.36 -53.72 -55.83
N PRO A 33 -92.62 -53.30 -54.58
CA PRO A 33 -91.57 -53.22 -53.55
C PRO A 33 -90.91 -54.57 -53.35
N GLU A 34 -89.62 -54.58 -53.06
CA GLU A 34 -88.96 -55.76 -52.51
C GLU A 34 -89.46 -56.13 -51.11
N GLU A 35 -88.83 -57.09 -50.43
CA GLU A 35 -89.15 -57.47 -49.05
C GLU A 35 -90.61 -57.88 -48.77
N MET A 36 -91.38 -58.08 -49.84
CA MET A 36 -92.77 -58.52 -49.76
C MET A 36 -92.83 -59.93 -49.14
N LYS A 37 -93.73 -60.08 -48.16
CA LYS A 37 -93.91 -61.35 -47.45
C LYS A 37 -94.32 -62.45 -48.44
N ARG A 38 -93.79 -63.66 -48.24
CA ARG A 38 -94.16 -64.85 -49.03
C ARG A 38 -95.69 -64.99 -49.12
N GLY A 39 -96.20 -65.17 -50.35
CA GLY A 39 -97.64 -65.20 -50.65
C GLY A 39 -98.29 -63.84 -50.89
N SER A 40 -97.55 -62.73 -50.86
CA SER A 40 -98.07 -61.41 -51.26
C SER A 40 -98.32 -61.35 -52.76
N VAL A 41 -99.40 -60.67 -53.16
CA VAL A 41 -99.80 -60.52 -54.57
C VAL A 41 -99.03 -59.38 -55.23
N ILE A 42 -98.41 -59.67 -56.38
CA ILE A 42 -97.71 -58.71 -57.26
C ILE A 42 -98.69 -58.11 -58.29
N GLY A 43 -99.58 -58.93 -58.85
CA GLY A 43 -100.51 -58.55 -59.92
C GLY A 43 -101.48 -59.68 -60.27
N ASN A 44 -102.42 -59.46 -61.20
CA ASN A 44 -103.38 -60.49 -61.62
C ASN A 44 -103.26 -60.81 -63.12
N ILE A 45 -102.32 -61.71 -63.42
CA ILE A 45 -102.00 -62.19 -64.77
C ILE A 45 -103.23 -62.67 -65.55
N ALA A 46 -104.19 -63.35 -64.90
CA ALA A 46 -105.40 -63.79 -65.60
C ALA A 46 -106.17 -62.59 -66.16
N LYS A 47 -106.47 -61.61 -65.32
CA LYS A 47 -107.20 -60.40 -65.68
C LYS A 47 -106.43 -59.57 -66.72
N ASP A 48 -105.12 -59.42 -66.56
CA ASP A 48 -104.30 -58.57 -67.40
C ASP A 48 -104.08 -59.19 -68.81
N LEU A 49 -104.09 -60.52 -68.93
CA LEU A 49 -104.15 -61.26 -70.20
C LEU A 49 -105.58 -61.47 -70.75
N GLY A 50 -106.61 -60.96 -70.06
CA GLY A 50 -108.03 -61.13 -70.45
C GLY A 50 -108.56 -62.57 -70.31
N LEU A 51 -107.87 -63.44 -69.58
CA LEU A 51 -108.22 -64.83 -69.34
C LEU A 51 -109.16 -64.94 -68.11
N GLN A 52 -110.17 -65.82 -68.19
CA GLN A 52 -110.94 -66.19 -67.00
C GLN A 52 -110.09 -67.08 -66.08
N ALA A 53 -110.20 -66.96 -64.76
CA ALA A 53 -109.30 -67.63 -63.81
C ALA A 53 -109.14 -69.15 -64.04
N GLY A 54 -110.25 -69.87 -64.27
CA GLY A 54 -110.22 -71.31 -64.57
C GLY A 54 -109.50 -71.69 -65.88
N ALA A 55 -109.29 -70.73 -66.79
CA ALA A 55 -108.53 -70.97 -68.02
C ALA A 55 -107.03 -71.18 -67.75
N LEU A 56 -106.44 -70.56 -66.72
CA LEU A 56 -105.03 -70.79 -66.39
C LEU A 56 -104.76 -72.24 -65.98
N SER A 57 -105.62 -72.80 -65.13
CA SER A 57 -105.55 -74.21 -64.72
C SER A 57 -105.76 -75.16 -65.92
N ASN A 58 -106.79 -74.91 -66.73
CA ASN A 58 -107.04 -75.70 -67.96
C ASN A 58 -105.89 -75.63 -68.98
N ARG A 59 -105.17 -74.50 -69.04
CA ARG A 59 -104.01 -74.28 -69.91
C ARG A 59 -102.66 -74.57 -69.25
N ARG A 60 -102.63 -75.18 -68.05
CA ARG A 60 -101.39 -75.54 -67.32
C ARG A 60 -100.40 -74.38 -67.22
N ALA A 61 -100.91 -73.19 -66.90
CA ALA A 61 -100.09 -71.99 -66.73
C ALA A 61 -98.94 -72.25 -65.75
N ARG A 62 -97.73 -71.86 -66.12
CA ARG A 62 -96.54 -71.88 -65.24
C ARG A 62 -95.62 -70.72 -65.57
N ILE A 63 -94.84 -70.31 -64.59
CA ILE A 63 -93.62 -69.54 -64.84
C ILE A 63 -92.52 -70.56 -65.17
N ASP A 64 -91.86 -70.38 -66.31
CA ASP A 64 -90.61 -71.06 -66.64
C ASP A 64 -89.44 -70.18 -66.15
N THR A 65 -88.52 -70.79 -65.42
CA THR A 65 -87.33 -70.14 -64.86
C THR A 65 -86.10 -70.59 -65.63
N ASP A 66 -85.59 -69.71 -66.49
CA ASP A 66 -84.59 -70.00 -67.53
C ASP A 66 -83.22 -70.44 -66.95
N GLY A 67 -83.13 -71.72 -66.59
CA GLY A 67 -81.94 -72.37 -66.03
C GLY A 67 -81.62 -72.07 -64.56
N THR A 68 -82.54 -71.47 -63.78
CA THR A 68 -82.31 -71.12 -62.36
C THR A 68 -83.27 -71.83 -61.40
N ASP A 69 -82.73 -72.56 -60.42
CA ASP A 69 -83.50 -73.29 -59.38
C ASP A 69 -84.21 -72.38 -58.35
N LYS A 70 -84.19 -71.05 -58.54
CA LYS A 70 -84.77 -70.08 -57.60
C LYS A 70 -86.10 -69.53 -58.11
N HIS A 71 -87.19 -70.02 -57.53
CA HIS A 71 -88.54 -69.58 -57.86
C HIS A 71 -88.95 -68.36 -57.02
N TYR A 72 -88.57 -67.17 -57.49
CA TYR A 72 -88.91 -65.91 -56.82
C TYR A 72 -90.41 -65.58 -56.84
N CYS A 73 -91.12 -65.98 -57.90
CA CYS A 73 -92.57 -65.78 -58.05
C CYS A 73 -93.26 -67.06 -58.55
N ASP A 74 -94.54 -67.20 -58.23
CA ASP A 74 -95.42 -68.32 -58.62
C ASP A 74 -96.83 -67.79 -58.98
N ILE A 75 -97.67 -68.59 -59.64
CA ILE A 75 -99.01 -68.18 -60.08
C ILE A 75 -100.09 -69.00 -59.37
N ASN A 76 -100.95 -68.32 -58.61
CA ASN A 76 -102.13 -68.93 -58.01
C ASN A 76 -103.19 -69.25 -59.08
N LEU A 77 -103.16 -70.48 -59.59
CA LEU A 77 -104.02 -70.97 -60.68
C LEU A 77 -105.54 -70.89 -60.41
N ASN A 78 -105.96 -70.61 -59.16
CA ASN A 78 -107.38 -70.52 -58.79
C ASN A 78 -107.99 -69.14 -59.05
N ASN A 79 -107.17 -68.07 -58.97
CA ASN A 79 -107.63 -66.68 -59.10
C ASN A 79 -106.77 -65.84 -60.07
N GLY A 80 -105.65 -66.38 -60.55
CA GLY A 80 -104.76 -65.74 -61.52
C GLY A 80 -103.81 -64.69 -60.96
N GLU A 81 -103.59 -64.69 -59.65
CA GLU A 81 -102.65 -63.81 -58.99
C GLU A 81 -101.21 -64.31 -59.14
N LEU A 82 -100.31 -63.42 -59.58
CA LEU A 82 -98.87 -63.58 -59.43
C LEU A 82 -98.52 -63.31 -57.97
N ILE A 83 -97.86 -64.25 -57.31
CA ILE A 83 -97.50 -64.17 -55.89
C ILE A 83 -96.00 -64.31 -55.67
N VAL A 84 -95.50 -63.65 -54.62
CA VAL A 84 -94.11 -63.76 -54.14
C VAL A 84 -93.89 -65.15 -53.55
N ALA A 85 -93.02 -65.95 -54.17
CA ALA A 85 -92.78 -67.34 -53.80
C ALA A 85 -91.57 -67.52 -52.86
N GLU A 86 -90.57 -66.64 -52.94
CA GLU A 86 -89.45 -66.50 -51.99
C GLU A 86 -89.20 -65.01 -51.69
N ARG A 87 -88.47 -64.69 -50.59
CA ARG A 87 -88.11 -63.30 -50.24
C ARG A 87 -87.24 -62.73 -51.38
N ILE A 88 -87.67 -61.62 -51.95
CA ILE A 88 -86.93 -60.89 -52.97
C ILE A 88 -86.16 -59.78 -52.25
N ASP A 89 -84.85 -59.86 -52.39
CA ASP A 89 -83.78 -59.06 -51.79
C ASP A 89 -83.02 -58.48 -52.99
N ARG A 90 -83.10 -57.15 -53.18
CA ARG A 90 -82.62 -56.44 -54.37
C ARG A 90 -81.11 -56.26 -54.32
N GLU A 91 -80.56 -56.04 -53.14
CA GLU A 91 -79.13 -55.83 -52.90
C GLU A 91 -78.34 -57.09 -53.31
N GLY A 92 -78.78 -58.27 -52.86
CA GLY A 92 -78.20 -59.56 -53.20
C GLY A 92 -78.45 -60.03 -54.65
N LEU A 93 -79.44 -59.47 -55.35
CA LEU A 93 -79.72 -59.74 -56.76
C LEU A 93 -79.00 -58.78 -57.73
N CYS A 94 -78.97 -57.50 -57.38
CA CYS A 94 -78.64 -56.40 -58.28
C CYS A 94 -77.50 -55.53 -57.77
N GLY A 95 -77.30 -55.41 -56.45
CA GLY A 95 -76.35 -54.50 -55.82
C GLY A 95 -76.62 -53.04 -56.17
N GLU A 96 -75.56 -52.25 -56.34
CA GLU A 96 -75.58 -50.83 -56.70
C GLU A 96 -76.23 -50.49 -58.07
N LYS A 97 -76.80 -51.47 -58.79
CA LYS A 97 -77.45 -51.22 -60.09
C LYS A 97 -78.75 -50.44 -59.90
N ALA A 98 -78.78 -49.22 -60.43
CA ALA A 98 -79.92 -48.29 -60.42
C ALA A 98 -81.24 -48.77 -61.07
N SER A 99 -81.31 -50.01 -61.57
CA SER A 99 -82.56 -50.65 -61.99
C SER A 99 -82.47 -52.17 -61.82
N CYS A 100 -83.31 -52.74 -60.96
CA CYS A 100 -83.38 -54.18 -60.76
C CYS A 100 -84.61 -54.77 -61.48
N ILE A 101 -84.37 -55.59 -62.50
CA ILE A 101 -85.43 -56.18 -63.34
C ILE A 101 -85.18 -57.68 -63.47
N LEU A 102 -86.02 -58.49 -62.83
CA LEU A 102 -86.08 -59.93 -63.11
C LEU A 102 -86.93 -60.15 -64.37
N LYS A 103 -86.52 -61.10 -65.21
CA LYS A 103 -87.26 -61.53 -66.39
C LYS A 103 -87.67 -62.98 -66.21
N GLN A 104 -88.95 -63.25 -66.44
CA GLN A 104 -89.57 -64.56 -66.32
C GLN A 104 -90.45 -64.79 -67.56
N GLU A 105 -90.61 -66.03 -68.00
CA GLU A 105 -91.49 -66.35 -69.13
C GLU A 105 -92.67 -67.20 -68.64
N LEU A 106 -93.90 -66.76 -68.96
CA LEU A 106 -95.14 -67.46 -68.64
C LEU A 106 -95.53 -68.35 -69.82
N VAL A 107 -95.54 -69.66 -69.57
CA VAL A 107 -95.97 -70.68 -70.54
C VAL A 107 -97.43 -71.03 -70.30
N LEU A 108 -98.25 -70.93 -71.35
CA LEU A 108 -99.62 -71.43 -71.42
C LEU A 108 -99.68 -72.52 -72.49
N GLU A 109 -100.33 -73.64 -72.21
CA GLU A 109 -100.52 -74.75 -73.15
C GLU A 109 -101.94 -74.73 -73.77
N ASN A 110 -102.09 -75.40 -74.92
CA ASN A 110 -103.34 -75.63 -75.65
C ASN A 110 -104.22 -74.37 -75.91
N PRO A 111 -103.86 -73.48 -76.86
CA PRO A 111 -102.66 -73.50 -77.70
C PRO A 111 -101.39 -73.12 -76.91
N LEU A 112 -100.21 -73.38 -77.47
CA LEU A 112 -98.96 -72.96 -76.84
C LEU A 112 -98.78 -71.43 -77.02
N GLU A 113 -98.74 -70.70 -75.91
CA GLU A 113 -98.41 -69.28 -75.84
C GLU A 113 -97.29 -69.05 -74.84
N LEU A 114 -96.46 -68.04 -75.11
CA LEU A 114 -95.34 -67.62 -74.28
C LEU A 114 -95.48 -66.10 -74.07
N HIS A 115 -95.66 -65.68 -72.82
CA HIS A 115 -95.79 -64.26 -72.44
C HIS A 115 -94.61 -63.85 -71.58
N ARG A 116 -93.90 -62.78 -71.93
CA ARG A 116 -92.77 -62.29 -71.13
C ARG A 116 -93.25 -61.44 -69.99
N ILE A 117 -92.70 -61.68 -68.81
CA ILE A 117 -92.97 -60.93 -67.59
C ILE A 117 -91.68 -60.21 -67.17
N SER A 118 -91.72 -58.87 -67.17
CA SER A 118 -90.67 -58.02 -66.62
C SER A 118 -91.07 -57.57 -65.21
N LEU A 119 -90.33 -58.02 -64.22
CA LEU A 119 -90.55 -57.76 -62.81
C LEU A 119 -89.59 -56.68 -62.32
N HIS A 120 -90.10 -55.45 -62.22
CA HIS A 120 -89.35 -54.29 -61.75
C HIS A 120 -89.41 -54.25 -60.22
N ILE A 121 -88.30 -54.63 -59.58
CA ILE A 121 -88.17 -54.59 -58.13
C ILE A 121 -87.90 -53.14 -57.73
N GLN A 122 -88.74 -52.61 -56.84
CA GLN A 122 -88.60 -51.27 -56.27
C GLN A 122 -87.85 -51.33 -54.95
N ASP A 123 -86.78 -50.54 -54.90
CA ASP A 123 -85.89 -50.32 -53.76
C ASP A 123 -86.64 -49.76 -52.54
N ILE A 124 -86.30 -50.25 -51.35
CA ILE A 124 -86.84 -49.81 -50.05
C ILE A 124 -85.67 -49.37 -49.16
N ASN A 125 -85.89 -48.37 -48.30
CA ASN A 125 -84.95 -48.07 -47.22
C ASN A 125 -84.98 -49.22 -46.18
N ASP A 126 -84.20 -50.26 -46.44
CA ASP A 126 -84.07 -51.53 -45.73
C ASP A 126 -82.74 -51.63 -44.97
N ASN A 127 -81.66 -51.10 -45.56
CA ASN A 127 -80.31 -51.04 -44.98
C ASN A 127 -80.12 -49.74 -44.18
N LEU A 128 -78.88 -49.31 -43.92
CA LEU A 128 -78.60 -48.02 -43.28
C LEU A 128 -77.15 -47.60 -43.56
N PRO A 129 -76.84 -46.29 -43.54
CA PRO A 129 -75.47 -45.81 -43.70
C PRO A 129 -74.54 -46.40 -42.64
N GLN A 130 -73.51 -47.14 -43.05
CA GLN A 130 -72.53 -47.76 -42.16
C GLN A 130 -71.09 -47.35 -42.52
N PHE A 131 -70.30 -46.99 -41.50
CA PHE A 131 -68.86 -46.76 -41.64
C PHE A 131 -68.08 -48.06 -41.42
N ASN A 132 -66.93 -48.21 -42.09
CA ASN A 132 -66.04 -49.37 -41.96
C ASN A 132 -65.43 -49.52 -40.56
N GLU A 133 -65.11 -48.39 -39.92
CA GLU A 133 -64.47 -48.33 -38.59
C GLU A 133 -65.42 -47.76 -37.53
N GLU A 134 -65.33 -48.28 -36.29
CA GLU A 134 -66.05 -47.72 -35.13
C GLU A 134 -65.53 -46.33 -34.70
N MET A 135 -64.25 -46.04 -35.01
CA MET A 135 -63.57 -44.78 -34.70
C MET A 135 -62.45 -44.51 -35.70
N ILE A 136 -62.62 -43.48 -36.52
CA ILE A 136 -61.60 -43.01 -37.46
C ILE A 136 -60.55 -42.19 -36.67
N LYS A 137 -59.26 -42.51 -36.83
CA LYS A 137 -58.17 -41.83 -36.12
C LYS A 137 -57.34 -41.01 -37.09
N ILE A 138 -57.08 -39.74 -36.75
CA ILE A 138 -56.29 -38.83 -37.57
C ILE A 138 -55.26 -38.12 -36.69
N GLU A 139 -53.98 -38.21 -37.07
CA GLU A 139 -52.91 -37.47 -36.43
C GLU A 139 -52.65 -36.17 -37.22
N ILE A 140 -52.76 -35.02 -36.57
CA ILE A 140 -52.62 -33.70 -37.22
C ILE A 140 -51.66 -32.84 -36.42
N ARG A 141 -50.56 -32.38 -37.04
CA ARG A 141 -49.65 -31.41 -36.40
C ARG A 141 -50.34 -30.07 -36.19
N GLU A 142 -50.08 -29.40 -35.08
CA GLU A 142 -50.71 -28.11 -34.82
C GLU A 142 -50.30 -26.99 -35.79
N SER A 143 -49.07 -27.07 -36.27
CA SER A 143 -48.52 -26.27 -37.39
C SER A 143 -49.18 -26.56 -38.75
N ALA A 144 -50.29 -27.32 -38.80
CA ALA A 144 -51.13 -27.46 -39.99
C ALA A 144 -51.81 -26.13 -40.34
N VAL A 145 -51.55 -25.62 -41.55
CA VAL A 145 -52.12 -24.36 -42.03
C VAL A 145 -53.65 -24.41 -42.12
N ARG A 146 -54.31 -23.29 -41.77
CA ARG A 146 -55.75 -23.11 -41.99
C ARG A 146 -56.11 -23.40 -43.46
N GLY A 147 -57.12 -24.23 -43.67
CA GLY A 147 -57.53 -24.74 -44.98
C GLY A 147 -56.90 -26.08 -45.37
N ALA A 148 -56.05 -26.69 -44.52
CA ALA A 148 -55.62 -28.07 -44.70
C ALA A 148 -56.83 -29.02 -44.75
N ARG A 149 -56.77 -30.02 -45.64
CA ARG A 149 -57.85 -30.96 -45.96
C ARG A 149 -57.38 -32.39 -45.66
N PHE A 150 -58.19 -33.16 -44.95
CA PHE A 150 -57.91 -34.54 -44.55
C PHE A 150 -59.06 -35.42 -45.04
N VAL A 151 -58.76 -36.39 -45.91
CA VAL A 151 -59.78 -37.29 -46.46
C VAL A 151 -60.31 -38.20 -45.35
N ILE A 152 -61.63 -38.35 -45.27
CA ILE A 152 -62.34 -39.29 -44.39
C ILE A 152 -62.93 -40.39 -45.28
N GLU A 153 -62.93 -41.65 -44.84
CA GLU A 153 -63.71 -42.68 -45.53
C GLU A 153 -65.21 -42.36 -45.49
N GLU A 154 -65.87 -42.56 -46.63
CA GLU A 154 -67.32 -42.41 -46.72
C GLU A 154 -68.05 -43.58 -46.04
N ALA A 155 -69.29 -43.35 -45.60
CA ALA A 155 -70.16 -44.45 -45.21
C ALA A 155 -70.63 -45.18 -46.47
N HIS A 156 -70.79 -46.50 -46.36
CA HIS A 156 -71.42 -47.32 -47.38
C HIS A 156 -72.91 -47.52 -47.02
N ASP A 157 -73.74 -47.62 -48.04
CA ASP A 157 -75.16 -47.96 -47.92
C ASP A 157 -75.53 -48.78 -49.16
N ALA A 158 -76.36 -49.81 -48.98
CA ALA A 158 -76.65 -50.78 -50.03
C ALA A 158 -77.84 -50.38 -50.92
N ASP A 159 -78.75 -49.59 -50.34
CA ASP A 159 -79.97 -49.07 -50.98
C ASP A 159 -79.59 -48.02 -52.04
N VAL A 160 -80.38 -47.87 -53.11
CA VAL A 160 -80.01 -47.03 -54.27
C VAL A 160 -80.91 -45.81 -54.52
N GLY A 161 -80.33 -44.78 -55.13
CA GLY A 161 -81.07 -43.61 -55.63
C GLY A 161 -81.40 -42.61 -54.54
N GLN A 162 -82.62 -42.65 -53.99
CA GLN A 162 -83.03 -41.76 -52.90
C GLN A 162 -82.79 -42.39 -51.52
N ASN A 163 -82.85 -43.72 -51.41
CA ASN A 163 -82.62 -44.42 -50.14
C ASN A 163 -81.13 -44.59 -49.82
N SER A 164 -80.23 -44.35 -50.79
CA SER A 164 -78.79 -44.21 -50.51
C SER A 164 -78.50 -42.92 -49.71
N ILE A 165 -77.29 -42.83 -49.15
CA ILE A 165 -76.77 -41.63 -48.46
C ILE A 165 -76.95 -40.37 -49.33
N GLN A 166 -77.61 -39.35 -48.78
CA GLN A 166 -77.81 -38.04 -49.41
C GLN A 166 -77.02 -36.92 -48.72
N GLN A 167 -76.71 -37.07 -47.43
CA GLN A 167 -76.08 -36.00 -46.64
C GLN A 167 -75.11 -36.54 -45.58
N TYR A 168 -73.95 -35.88 -45.49
CA TYR A 168 -73.08 -35.96 -44.33
C TYR A 168 -73.21 -34.70 -43.47
N ASN A 169 -73.15 -34.88 -42.15
CA ASN A 169 -73.27 -33.80 -41.16
C ASN A 169 -72.20 -33.98 -40.07
N LEU A 170 -71.31 -33.00 -39.93
CA LEU A 170 -70.30 -32.96 -38.87
C LEU A 170 -70.85 -32.14 -37.70
N LYS A 171 -70.84 -32.73 -36.50
CA LYS A 171 -71.25 -32.03 -35.28
C LYS A 171 -70.41 -30.76 -35.09
N LYS A 172 -71.11 -29.63 -34.85
CA LYS A 172 -70.47 -28.32 -34.66
C LYS A 172 -69.39 -28.38 -33.58
N ASN A 173 -68.22 -27.89 -33.94
CA ASN A 173 -67.00 -27.78 -33.14
C ASN A 173 -66.27 -26.48 -33.51
N ASP A 174 -65.11 -26.22 -32.91
CA ASP A 174 -64.39 -24.93 -33.00
C ASP A 174 -63.22 -24.91 -34.01
N ASN A 175 -62.83 -26.05 -34.58
CA ASN A 175 -61.60 -26.20 -35.37
C ASN A 175 -61.80 -26.72 -36.80
N PHE A 176 -62.80 -27.57 -37.02
CA PHE A 176 -62.99 -28.31 -38.26
C PHE A 176 -64.38 -28.12 -38.85
N ILE A 177 -64.43 -27.93 -40.17
CA ILE A 177 -65.64 -27.98 -40.99
C ILE A 177 -65.58 -29.19 -41.92
N LEU A 178 -66.73 -29.59 -42.47
CA LEU A 178 -66.82 -30.69 -43.41
C LEU A 178 -66.97 -30.14 -44.83
N ALA A 179 -66.16 -30.64 -45.76
CA ALA A 179 -66.31 -30.39 -47.19
C ALA A 179 -66.67 -31.69 -47.91
N VAL A 180 -67.69 -31.65 -48.75
CA VAL A 180 -68.09 -32.77 -49.62
C VAL A 180 -67.87 -32.31 -51.06
N THR A 181 -66.97 -32.97 -51.78
CA THR A 181 -66.54 -32.57 -53.13
C THR A 181 -66.75 -33.74 -54.09
N GLY A 182 -67.96 -33.87 -54.63
CA GLY A 182 -68.37 -35.09 -55.33
C GLY A 182 -68.35 -36.29 -54.38
N ASN A 183 -67.74 -37.40 -54.80
CA ASN A 183 -67.53 -38.61 -53.98
C ASN A 183 -66.32 -38.51 -53.02
N THR A 184 -65.87 -37.31 -52.64
CA THR A 184 -64.81 -37.17 -51.63
C THR A 184 -65.30 -36.41 -50.41
N LEU A 185 -65.12 -37.04 -49.25
CA LEU A 185 -65.45 -36.51 -47.94
C LEU A 185 -64.17 -36.01 -47.27
N GLU A 186 -64.11 -34.74 -46.90
CA GLU A 186 -62.91 -34.12 -46.35
C GLU A 186 -63.21 -33.33 -45.07
N LEU A 187 -62.41 -33.58 -44.04
CA LEU A 187 -62.31 -32.69 -42.88
C LEU A 187 -61.41 -31.51 -43.27
N VAL A 188 -61.87 -30.28 -43.09
CA VAL A 188 -61.10 -29.07 -43.41
C VAL A 188 -60.86 -28.27 -42.13
N LEU A 189 -59.59 -27.92 -41.87
CA LEU A 189 -59.19 -27.14 -40.71
C LEU A 189 -59.57 -25.66 -40.90
N ASP A 190 -60.66 -25.21 -40.28
CA ASP A 190 -61.10 -23.80 -40.32
C ASP A 190 -60.42 -22.92 -39.28
N LYS A 191 -59.79 -23.51 -38.25
CA LYS A 191 -59.05 -22.76 -37.24
C LYS A 191 -57.84 -23.54 -36.74
N GLU A 192 -56.72 -22.84 -36.63
CA GLU A 192 -55.45 -23.32 -36.08
C GLU A 192 -55.64 -24.15 -34.80
N LEU A 193 -54.82 -25.19 -34.68
CA LEU A 193 -54.76 -26.08 -33.51
C LEU A 193 -53.71 -25.54 -32.52
N ASP A 194 -53.74 -26.07 -31.30
CA ASP A 194 -53.01 -25.58 -30.12
C ASP A 194 -53.04 -26.74 -29.12
N ARG A 195 -51.96 -27.53 -29.06
CA ARG A 195 -51.88 -28.81 -28.33
C ARG A 195 -51.78 -28.56 -26.81
N GLU A 196 -51.06 -27.52 -26.41
CA GLU A 196 -50.88 -27.09 -25.01
C GLU A 196 -52.24 -26.79 -24.36
N LYS A 197 -53.19 -26.30 -25.17
CA LYS A 197 -54.59 -26.09 -24.78
C LYS A 197 -55.47 -27.33 -25.00
N GLN A 198 -55.33 -28.05 -26.12
CA GLN A 198 -56.14 -29.25 -26.40
C GLN A 198 -55.44 -30.26 -27.31
N LYS A 199 -54.74 -31.22 -26.70
CA LYS A 199 -54.11 -32.37 -27.37
C LYS A 199 -55.06 -33.33 -28.11
N ASP A 200 -56.29 -33.52 -27.63
CA ASP A 200 -57.23 -34.51 -28.17
C ASP A 200 -58.59 -33.89 -28.52
N ILE A 201 -59.05 -34.08 -29.76
CA ILE A 201 -60.31 -33.52 -30.27
C ILE A 201 -61.20 -34.65 -30.81
N ASN A 202 -62.34 -34.89 -30.15
CA ASN A 202 -63.33 -35.89 -30.56
C ASN A 202 -64.47 -35.22 -31.33
N LEU A 203 -64.57 -35.50 -32.62
CA LEU A 203 -65.66 -35.06 -33.49
C LEU A 203 -66.67 -36.19 -33.70
N ILE A 204 -67.91 -35.85 -34.06
CA ILE A 204 -68.94 -36.82 -34.42
C ILE A 204 -69.41 -36.50 -35.84
N LEU A 205 -69.26 -37.48 -36.73
CA LEU A 205 -69.75 -37.45 -38.10
C LEU A 205 -71.02 -38.30 -38.19
N THR A 206 -72.02 -37.81 -38.90
CA THR A 206 -73.28 -38.51 -39.15
C THR A 206 -73.54 -38.59 -40.66
N ALA A 207 -73.76 -39.79 -41.17
CA ALA A 207 -74.28 -40.04 -42.51
C ALA A 207 -75.81 -40.20 -42.45
N LEU A 208 -76.52 -39.66 -43.44
CA LEU A 208 -77.98 -39.63 -43.53
C LEU A 208 -78.43 -40.06 -44.92
N ASP A 209 -79.36 -41.01 -44.97
CA ASP A 209 -80.08 -41.36 -46.21
C ASP A 209 -81.16 -40.32 -46.58
N GLY A 210 -81.84 -40.54 -47.70
CA GLY A 210 -82.99 -39.74 -48.16
C GLY A 210 -84.35 -40.46 -48.07
N GLY A 211 -84.41 -41.59 -47.39
CA GLY A 211 -85.58 -42.47 -47.35
C GLY A 211 -86.69 -41.99 -46.40
N SER A 212 -87.69 -42.85 -46.19
CA SER A 212 -88.85 -42.54 -45.33
C SER A 212 -89.41 -43.82 -44.70
N PRO A 213 -89.11 -44.11 -43.42
CA PRO A 213 -88.35 -43.29 -42.47
C PRO A 213 -86.88 -43.08 -42.91
N GLN A 214 -86.31 -41.95 -42.51
CA GLN A 214 -84.87 -41.68 -42.66
C GLN A 214 -84.09 -42.42 -41.56
N ARG A 215 -82.96 -43.00 -41.91
CA ARG A 215 -81.99 -43.64 -41.02
C ARG A 215 -80.64 -42.92 -41.08
N SER A 216 -79.72 -43.33 -40.21
CA SER A 216 -78.44 -42.62 -40.04
C SER A 216 -77.35 -43.49 -39.44
N GLY A 217 -76.13 -43.37 -39.98
CA GLY A 217 -74.90 -43.89 -39.40
C GLY A 217 -74.13 -42.82 -38.62
N THR A 218 -73.41 -43.20 -37.56
CA THR A 218 -72.54 -42.27 -36.82
C THR A 218 -71.17 -42.88 -36.54
N VAL A 219 -70.11 -42.11 -36.75
CA VAL A 219 -68.73 -42.47 -36.39
C VAL A 219 -68.08 -41.34 -35.59
N VAL A 220 -67.19 -41.71 -34.66
CA VAL A 220 -66.35 -40.76 -33.93
C VAL A 220 -65.04 -40.58 -34.70
N ILE A 221 -64.69 -39.33 -35.02
CA ILE A 221 -63.36 -39.00 -35.53
C ILE A 221 -62.53 -38.52 -34.34
N HIS A 222 -61.51 -39.30 -33.97
CA HIS A 222 -60.55 -38.96 -32.92
C HIS A 222 -59.33 -38.31 -33.57
N VAL A 223 -59.20 -36.99 -33.39
CA VAL A 223 -58.03 -36.23 -33.84
C VAL A 223 -57.06 -36.09 -32.68
N THR A 224 -55.87 -36.67 -32.82
CA THR A 224 -54.74 -36.46 -31.92
C THR A 224 -53.88 -35.34 -32.50
N VAL A 225 -53.70 -34.26 -31.74
CA VAL A 225 -52.85 -33.14 -32.13
C VAL A 225 -51.38 -33.53 -31.87
N LEU A 226 -50.58 -33.51 -32.93
CA LEU A 226 -49.14 -33.78 -32.86
C LEU A 226 -48.37 -32.49 -32.58
N ASP A 227 -47.50 -32.61 -31.59
CA ASP A 227 -46.58 -31.59 -31.09
C ASP A 227 -45.69 -30.98 -32.19
N ALA A 228 -45.59 -29.65 -32.20
CA ALA A 228 -44.64 -28.88 -32.99
C ALA A 228 -43.85 -27.91 -32.10
N ASN A 229 -42.57 -27.73 -32.39
CA ASN A 229 -41.66 -26.92 -31.58
C ASN A 229 -41.89 -25.41 -31.81
N ASP A 230 -42.99 -24.86 -31.30
CA ASP A 230 -43.38 -23.45 -31.51
C ASP A 230 -43.33 -22.57 -30.24
N ASN A 231 -43.33 -23.17 -29.05
CA ASN A 231 -42.93 -22.48 -27.82
C ASN A 231 -41.40 -22.42 -27.70
N ALA A 232 -40.92 -21.51 -26.85
CA ALA A 232 -39.49 -21.33 -26.61
C ALA A 232 -39.22 -21.22 -25.11
N PRO A 233 -38.06 -21.68 -24.59
CA PRO A 233 -37.91 -21.88 -23.15
C PRO A 233 -38.05 -20.57 -22.37
N VAL A 234 -39.01 -20.47 -21.44
CA VAL A 234 -39.26 -19.24 -20.69
C VAL A 234 -38.55 -19.28 -19.34
N PHE A 235 -37.58 -18.39 -19.10
CA PHE A 235 -36.93 -18.25 -17.80
C PHE A 235 -37.91 -17.76 -16.72
N SER A 236 -37.83 -18.35 -15.52
CA SER A 236 -38.64 -17.97 -14.36
C SER A 236 -38.38 -16.53 -13.87
N GLN A 237 -37.20 -15.97 -14.18
CA GLN A 237 -36.84 -14.59 -13.92
C GLN A 237 -36.02 -14.01 -15.08
N ALA A 238 -36.31 -12.76 -15.48
CA ALA A 238 -35.51 -12.07 -16.51
C ALA A 238 -34.11 -11.66 -16.01
N VAL A 239 -33.97 -11.43 -14.69
CA VAL A 239 -32.71 -11.06 -14.03
C VAL A 239 -32.60 -11.79 -12.70
N TYR A 240 -31.69 -12.75 -12.61
CA TYR A 240 -31.25 -13.39 -11.37
C TYR A 240 -30.20 -12.51 -10.69
N LYS A 241 -30.17 -12.50 -9.35
CA LYS A 241 -29.16 -11.79 -8.55
C LYS A 241 -28.59 -12.74 -7.49
N ALA A 242 -27.27 -12.74 -7.34
CA ALA A 242 -26.56 -13.52 -6.34
C ALA A 242 -25.38 -12.73 -5.76
N SER A 243 -24.96 -13.10 -4.55
CA SER A 243 -23.76 -12.58 -3.88
C SER A 243 -22.79 -13.74 -3.67
N LEU A 244 -21.53 -13.56 -4.05
CA LEU A 244 -20.49 -14.57 -3.98
C LEU A 244 -19.27 -14.01 -3.23
N PRO A 245 -18.85 -14.59 -2.09
CA PRO A 245 -17.57 -14.27 -1.50
C PRO A 245 -16.45 -14.52 -2.50
N GLU A 246 -15.48 -13.62 -2.57
CA GLU A 246 -14.23 -13.94 -3.24
C GLU A 246 -13.48 -15.07 -2.50
N ASN A 247 -12.43 -15.62 -3.12
CA ASN A 247 -11.76 -16.83 -2.64
C ASN A 247 -12.71 -18.04 -2.42
N SER A 248 -13.96 -18.00 -2.92
CA SER A 248 -14.89 -19.13 -2.88
C SER A 248 -14.30 -20.37 -3.56
N PRO A 249 -14.42 -21.57 -2.98
CA PRO A 249 -13.82 -22.78 -3.53
C PRO A 249 -14.47 -23.18 -4.86
N LEU A 250 -13.69 -23.89 -5.68
CA LEU A 250 -14.16 -24.44 -6.95
C LEU A 250 -15.38 -25.35 -6.78
N ASP A 251 -16.19 -25.46 -7.83
CA ASP A 251 -17.51 -26.11 -7.87
C ASP A 251 -18.60 -25.51 -6.96
N THR A 252 -18.34 -24.40 -6.26
CA THR A 252 -19.36 -23.63 -5.53
C THR A 252 -20.47 -23.18 -6.48
N VAL A 253 -21.72 -23.59 -6.22
CA VAL A 253 -22.91 -23.13 -6.94
C VAL A 253 -23.25 -21.71 -6.48
N VAL A 254 -23.25 -20.76 -7.42
CA VAL A 254 -23.51 -19.34 -7.18
C VAL A 254 -24.99 -19.02 -7.31
N VAL A 255 -25.63 -19.54 -8.36
CA VAL A 255 -27.07 -19.41 -8.62
C VAL A 255 -27.53 -20.49 -9.59
N THR A 256 -28.69 -21.08 -9.34
CA THR A 256 -29.37 -21.98 -10.28
C THR A 256 -30.37 -21.16 -11.10
N VAL A 257 -30.21 -21.12 -12.42
CA VAL A 257 -31.24 -20.57 -13.32
C VAL A 257 -32.27 -21.66 -13.66
N SER A 258 -33.48 -21.25 -14.01
CA SER A 258 -34.52 -22.19 -14.44
C SER A 258 -35.37 -21.58 -15.53
N ALA A 259 -35.53 -22.32 -16.63
CA ALA A 259 -36.49 -22.05 -17.68
C ALA A 259 -37.38 -23.28 -17.91
N THR A 260 -38.62 -23.02 -18.33
CA THR A 260 -39.63 -24.02 -18.63
C THR A 260 -40.12 -23.84 -20.05
N ASP A 261 -40.22 -24.94 -20.78
CA ASP A 261 -40.93 -24.98 -22.06
C ASP A 261 -42.29 -25.66 -21.90
N ALA A 262 -43.17 -25.53 -22.90
CA ALA A 262 -44.53 -26.08 -22.89
C ALA A 262 -44.66 -27.35 -23.75
N ASP A 263 -43.82 -27.49 -24.77
CA ASP A 263 -43.83 -28.56 -25.77
C ASP A 263 -43.49 -29.95 -25.18
N GLU A 264 -43.80 -31.03 -25.90
CA GLU A 264 -43.65 -32.41 -25.45
C GLU A 264 -42.28 -33.02 -25.78
N GLY A 265 -41.77 -33.88 -24.89
CA GLY A 265 -40.61 -34.71 -25.16
C GLY A 265 -39.32 -33.92 -25.39
N VAL A 266 -38.78 -34.00 -26.62
CA VAL A 266 -37.50 -33.36 -26.99
C VAL A 266 -37.65 -31.88 -27.32
N ASN A 267 -38.84 -31.43 -27.70
CA ASN A 267 -39.13 -30.02 -27.90
C ASN A 267 -39.11 -29.33 -26.53
N GLY A 268 -39.74 -29.96 -25.53
CA GLY A 268 -39.69 -29.54 -24.13
C GLY A 268 -38.35 -29.75 -23.38
N GLU A 269 -37.32 -30.40 -23.94
CA GLU A 269 -36.06 -30.62 -23.22
C GLU A 269 -35.16 -29.37 -23.23
N VAL A 270 -35.31 -28.55 -22.19
CA VAL A 270 -34.49 -27.34 -21.98
C VAL A 270 -33.05 -27.69 -21.60
N THR A 271 -32.11 -27.09 -22.32
CA THR A 271 -30.68 -27.09 -22.04
C THR A 271 -30.17 -25.66 -21.80
N TYR A 272 -29.17 -25.52 -20.93
CA TYR A 272 -28.58 -24.22 -20.56
C TYR A 272 -27.17 -24.08 -21.12
N ASP A 273 -26.80 -22.87 -21.55
CA ASP A 273 -25.42 -22.49 -21.89
C ASP A 273 -25.22 -20.99 -21.63
N PHE A 274 -23.98 -20.51 -21.68
CA PHE A 274 -23.76 -19.07 -21.72
C PHE A 274 -24.09 -18.50 -23.11
N GLY A 275 -24.65 -17.29 -23.12
CA GLY A 275 -24.80 -16.50 -24.33
C GLY A 275 -23.47 -15.88 -24.76
N HIS A 276 -23.54 -14.70 -25.38
CA HIS A 276 -22.34 -13.93 -25.71
C HIS A 276 -21.74 -13.29 -24.45
N VAL A 277 -20.83 -14.02 -23.79
CA VAL A 277 -20.04 -13.57 -22.62
C VAL A 277 -18.54 -13.48 -22.98
N THR A 278 -17.78 -12.68 -22.24
CA THR A 278 -16.32 -12.56 -22.41
C THR A 278 -15.60 -13.86 -22.06
N GLU A 279 -14.35 -14.01 -22.50
CA GLU A 279 -13.53 -15.17 -22.12
C GLU A 279 -13.27 -15.22 -20.61
N ASP A 280 -13.17 -14.08 -19.94
CA ASP A 280 -12.88 -14.02 -18.50
C ASP A 280 -14.05 -14.58 -17.66
N VAL A 281 -15.30 -14.34 -18.09
CA VAL A 281 -16.47 -15.03 -17.51
C VAL A 281 -16.36 -16.56 -17.67
N LYS A 282 -15.82 -17.05 -18.80
CA LYS A 282 -15.62 -18.49 -19.05
C LYS A 282 -14.40 -19.08 -18.35
N LYS A 283 -13.47 -18.25 -17.84
CA LYS A 283 -12.35 -18.68 -16.99
C LYS A 283 -12.79 -18.84 -15.54
N VAL A 284 -13.74 -18.00 -15.09
CA VAL A 284 -14.19 -17.93 -13.69
C VAL A 284 -15.44 -18.78 -13.43
N PHE A 285 -16.38 -18.84 -14.38
CA PHE A 285 -17.67 -19.53 -14.22
C PHE A 285 -17.94 -20.59 -15.30
N ASN A 286 -18.68 -21.61 -14.91
CA ASN A 286 -19.28 -22.62 -15.78
C ASN A 286 -20.79 -22.71 -15.52
N ILE A 287 -21.57 -23.29 -16.43
CA ILE A 287 -22.99 -23.58 -16.23
C ILE A 287 -23.29 -25.04 -16.53
N ASP A 288 -23.99 -25.71 -15.62
CA ASP A 288 -24.47 -27.07 -15.85
C ASP A 288 -25.59 -27.07 -16.88
N ARG A 289 -25.37 -27.80 -17.99
CA ARG A 289 -26.30 -27.81 -19.13
C ARG A 289 -27.67 -28.40 -18.83
N LYS A 290 -27.83 -29.16 -17.73
CA LYS A 290 -29.11 -29.81 -17.36
C LYS A 290 -29.73 -29.23 -16.10
N SER A 291 -28.95 -28.91 -15.05
CA SER A 291 -29.52 -28.31 -13.83
C SER A 291 -29.66 -26.79 -13.89
N GLY A 292 -28.91 -26.10 -14.75
CA GLY A 292 -28.86 -24.64 -14.77
C GLY A 292 -28.01 -24.03 -13.64
N ASP A 293 -27.24 -24.84 -12.91
CA ASP A 293 -26.33 -24.35 -11.86
C ASP A 293 -25.14 -23.61 -12.47
N ILE A 294 -25.01 -22.31 -12.17
CA ILE A 294 -23.79 -21.55 -12.42
C ILE A 294 -22.80 -21.83 -11.28
N LYS A 295 -21.61 -22.34 -11.62
CA LYS A 295 -20.56 -22.80 -10.69
C LYS A 295 -19.25 -22.04 -10.89
N VAL A 296 -18.50 -21.85 -9.81
CA VAL A 296 -17.13 -21.30 -9.83
C VAL A 296 -16.15 -22.36 -10.34
N ILE A 297 -15.33 -22.02 -11.34
CA ILE A 297 -14.26 -22.89 -11.90
C ILE A 297 -12.89 -22.21 -11.97
N GLY A 298 -12.80 -20.91 -11.66
CA GLY A 298 -11.55 -20.16 -11.57
C GLY A 298 -11.54 -19.24 -10.35
N ALA A 299 -10.43 -18.54 -10.14
CA ALA A 299 -10.31 -17.59 -9.04
C ALA A 299 -11.29 -16.42 -9.18
N VAL A 300 -11.84 -15.97 -8.05
CA VAL A 300 -12.71 -14.79 -7.91
C VAL A 300 -11.98 -13.83 -6.97
N ASP A 301 -11.81 -12.58 -7.41
CA ASP A 301 -10.96 -11.54 -6.81
C ASP A 301 -11.72 -10.19 -6.94
N PHE A 302 -12.09 -9.60 -5.80
CA PHE A 302 -12.95 -8.42 -5.71
C PHE A 302 -12.21 -7.16 -6.20
N GLU A 303 -10.93 -7.04 -5.83
CA GLU A 303 -10.00 -5.97 -6.22
C GLU A 303 -9.86 -5.81 -7.73
N THR A 304 -10.01 -6.90 -8.48
CA THR A 304 -10.00 -6.93 -9.95
C THR A 304 -11.42 -6.83 -10.54
N THR A 305 -12.44 -7.48 -9.98
CA THR A 305 -13.81 -7.43 -10.52
C THR A 305 -14.89 -7.63 -9.45
N THR A 306 -15.49 -6.52 -9.02
CA THR A 306 -16.55 -6.50 -7.99
C THR A 306 -17.91 -7.05 -8.43
N SER A 307 -18.18 -7.21 -9.74
CA SER A 307 -19.42 -7.84 -10.22
C SER A 307 -19.34 -8.34 -11.66
N TYR A 308 -20.12 -9.37 -11.98
CA TYR A 308 -20.25 -9.97 -13.31
C TYR A 308 -21.69 -9.92 -13.80
N GLU A 309 -21.91 -9.38 -15.02
CA GLU A 309 -23.16 -9.55 -15.77
C GLU A 309 -23.02 -10.72 -16.76
N ILE A 310 -23.59 -11.87 -16.41
CA ILE A 310 -23.59 -13.07 -17.24
C ILE A 310 -24.92 -13.13 -18.01
N ARG A 311 -24.87 -13.11 -19.35
CA ARG A 311 -26.04 -13.39 -20.18
C ARG A 311 -26.17 -14.90 -20.37
N VAL A 312 -27.19 -15.50 -19.77
CA VAL A 312 -27.46 -16.94 -19.84
C VAL A 312 -28.44 -17.21 -20.98
N LYS A 313 -28.28 -18.35 -21.65
CA LYS A 313 -29.14 -18.83 -22.74
C LYS A 313 -29.82 -20.13 -22.30
N ALA A 314 -31.13 -20.23 -22.52
CA ALA A 314 -31.85 -21.49 -22.52
C ALA A 314 -32.18 -21.87 -23.97
N LYS A 315 -32.09 -23.15 -24.31
CA LYS A 315 -32.41 -23.69 -25.64
C LYS A 315 -33.12 -25.04 -25.50
N ASP A 316 -34.19 -25.21 -26.26
CA ASP A 316 -34.91 -26.47 -26.49
C ASP A 316 -34.04 -27.58 -27.12
N GLY A 317 -34.67 -28.69 -27.54
CA GLY A 317 -34.06 -29.68 -28.41
C GLY A 317 -33.76 -29.16 -29.83
N LEU A 318 -34.72 -28.53 -30.52
CA LEU A 318 -34.62 -28.33 -31.98
C LEU A 318 -34.01 -27.00 -32.46
N GLY A 319 -34.26 -25.86 -31.82
CA GLY A 319 -33.57 -24.60 -32.19
C GLY A 319 -33.89 -23.34 -31.38
N LEU A 320 -35.10 -23.21 -30.84
CA LEU A 320 -35.59 -22.00 -30.19
C LEU A 320 -34.88 -21.75 -28.85
N SER A 321 -34.72 -20.46 -28.54
CA SER A 321 -33.93 -20.06 -27.37
C SER A 321 -34.26 -18.67 -26.86
N SER A 322 -34.17 -18.52 -25.54
CA SER A 322 -34.36 -17.27 -24.82
C SER A 322 -33.11 -16.88 -24.04
N TYR A 323 -33.14 -15.70 -23.39
CA TYR A 323 -32.03 -15.18 -22.62
C TYR A 323 -32.51 -14.54 -21.32
N ALA A 324 -31.77 -14.79 -20.24
CA ALA A 324 -31.86 -14.07 -18.97
C ALA A 324 -30.50 -13.47 -18.62
N LYS A 325 -30.48 -12.57 -17.63
CA LYS A 325 -29.24 -12.08 -17.00
C LYS A 325 -29.06 -12.74 -15.64
N ALA A 326 -27.83 -13.10 -15.29
CA ALA A 326 -27.41 -13.33 -13.91
C ALA A 326 -26.43 -12.23 -13.52
N LEU A 327 -26.77 -11.48 -12.47
CA LEU A 327 -25.92 -10.46 -11.86
C LEU A 327 -25.29 -11.06 -10.61
N ILE A 328 -24.00 -11.36 -10.67
CA ILE A 328 -23.22 -11.87 -9.54
C ILE A 328 -22.44 -10.70 -8.95
N PHE A 329 -22.74 -10.34 -7.71
CA PHE A 329 -21.98 -9.35 -6.95
C PHE A 329 -20.93 -10.10 -6.14
N ILE A 330 -19.66 -9.71 -6.27
CA ILE A 330 -18.60 -10.26 -5.43
C ILE A 330 -18.64 -9.54 -4.08
N THR A 331 -18.43 -10.26 -2.99
CA THR A 331 -18.34 -9.68 -1.65
C THR A 331 -16.94 -9.84 -1.09
N ASP A 332 -16.32 -8.69 -0.83
CA ASP A 332 -15.06 -8.43 -0.12
C ASP A 332 -14.80 -9.37 1.07
N VAL A 333 -13.64 -10.04 1.07
CA VAL A 333 -13.11 -10.89 2.14
C VAL A 333 -11.71 -10.44 2.49
N ASN A 334 -11.43 -10.18 3.77
CA ASN A 334 -10.19 -9.57 4.24
C ASN A 334 -8.94 -10.44 3.96
N ASP A 335 -8.27 -10.22 2.82
CA ASP A 335 -7.18 -11.06 2.31
C ASP A 335 -5.89 -10.31 1.97
N ASN A 336 -5.94 -8.98 1.73
CA ASN A 336 -4.74 -8.17 1.58
C ASN A 336 -4.35 -7.56 2.93
N ALA A 337 -3.13 -7.85 3.39
CA ALA A 337 -2.59 -7.17 4.58
C ALA A 337 -2.17 -5.72 4.25
N PRO A 338 -2.40 -4.75 5.16
CA PRO A 338 -2.10 -3.33 4.89
C PRO A 338 -0.61 -3.08 4.65
N VAL A 339 -0.26 -2.33 3.60
CA VAL A 339 1.12 -2.12 3.14
C VAL A 339 1.67 -0.75 3.57
N VAL A 340 2.80 -0.75 4.28
CA VAL A 340 3.47 0.47 4.76
C VAL A 340 4.52 0.97 3.76
N THR A 341 4.28 2.14 3.16
CA THR A 341 5.22 2.80 2.23
C THR A 341 5.76 4.10 2.84
N LEU A 342 7.08 4.24 2.89
CA LEU A 342 7.72 5.51 3.25
C LEU A 342 7.75 6.40 1.99
N LYS A 343 7.33 7.65 2.10
CA LYS A 343 7.22 8.61 0.98
C LYS A 343 8.27 9.71 1.04
N SER A 344 8.58 10.18 2.24
CA SER A 344 9.70 11.08 2.52
C SER A 344 10.23 10.80 3.93
N MET A 345 11.49 11.15 4.18
CA MET A 345 12.10 11.15 5.51
C MET A 345 13.29 12.09 5.53
N SER A 346 13.40 12.90 6.58
CA SER A 346 14.61 13.61 6.96
C SER A 346 15.50 12.62 7.70
N ASN A 347 16.72 12.38 7.20
CA ASN A 347 17.69 11.48 7.83
C ASN A 347 19.11 11.85 7.31
N PRO A 348 20.08 12.20 8.15
CA PRO A 348 19.99 12.31 9.61
C PRO A 348 19.15 13.52 10.07
N ILE A 349 18.90 13.62 11.38
CA ILE A 349 18.04 14.65 11.99
C ILE A 349 18.80 15.40 13.08
N PRO A 350 18.99 16.73 12.98
CA PRO A 350 19.63 17.53 14.03
C PRO A 350 19.01 17.32 15.40
N GLU A 351 19.82 17.20 16.46
CA GLU A 351 19.28 16.98 17.81
C GLU A 351 18.57 18.19 18.42
N ASP A 352 18.95 19.39 17.98
CA ASP A 352 18.25 20.64 18.27
C ASP A 352 16.84 20.73 17.64
N THR A 353 16.41 19.70 16.88
CA THR A 353 15.07 19.59 16.30
C THR A 353 13.99 19.67 17.40
N PRO A 354 13.12 20.71 17.39
CA PRO A 354 12.15 20.90 18.45
C PRO A 354 11.05 19.81 18.45
N PRO A 355 10.48 19.47 19.62
CA PRO A 355 9.37 18.54 19.75
C PRO A 355 8.17 18.93 18.87
N GLY A 356 7.61 17.96 18.14
CA GLY A 356 6.48 18.14 17.23
C GLY A 356 6.88 18.40 15.77
N THR A 357 8.17 18.41 15.44
CA THR A 357 8.65 18.56 14.05
C THR A 357 8.34 17.30 13.23
N GLU A 358 7.88 17.45 11.98
CA GLU A 358 7.70 16.34 11.04
C GLU A 358 9.04 15.85 10.50
N VAL A 359 9.30 14.56 10.69
CA VAL A 359 10.56 13.90 10.32
C VAL A 359 10.41 12.90 9.17
N GLY A 360 9.18 12.54 8.80
CA GLY A 360 8.92 11.72 7.62
C GLY A 360 7.45 11.47 7.37
N ILE A 361 7.10 11.21 6.11
CA ILE A 361 5.73 10.94 5.66
C ILE A 361 5.60 9.46 5.29
N ILE A 362 4.65 8.80 5.93
CA ILE A 362 4.31 7.39 5.74
C ILE A 362 2.93 7.31 5.08
N ASN A 363 2.79 6.51 4.04
CA ASN A 363 1.53 6.23 3.35
C ASN A 363 1.19 4.75 3.51
N VAL A 364 0.03 4.48 4.09
CA VAL A 364 -0.47 3.13 4.36
C VAL A 364 -1.56 2.82 3.33
N GLN A 365 -1.44 1.69 2.65
CA GLN A 365 -2.40 1.30 1.62
C GLN A 365 -2.87 -0.11 1.83
N ASP A 366 -4.19 -0.23 1.90
CA ASP A 366 -4.90 -1.49 1.92
C ASP A 366 -5.74 -1.60 0.65
N ARG A 367 -5.83 -2.81 0.10
CA ARG A 367 -6.47 -3.09 -1.19
C ARG A 367 -7.95 -3.40 -1.02
N ASP A 368 -8.29 -4.19 -0.01
CA ASP A 368 -9.64 -4.56 0.42
C ASP A 368 -10.50 -3.31 0.67
N SER A 369 -11.81 -3.45 0.84
CA SER A 369 -12.76 -2.32 0.91
C SER A 369 -13.47 -2.17 2.27
N GLU A 370 -14.45 -1.26 2.32
CA GLU A 370 -15.24 -0.86 3.51
C GLU A 370 -14.50 -0.85 4.87
N LYS A 371 -14.57 -1.95 5.64
CA LYS A 371 -13.92 -2.12 6.96
C LYS A 371 -12.56 -2.79 6.88
N ASN A 372 -12.39 -3.70 5.94
CA ASN A 372 -11.15 -4.41 5.68
C ASN A 372 -10.07 -3.37 5.30
N ARG A 373 -10.43 -2.34 4.54
CA ARG A 373 -9.58 -1.16 4.26
C ARG A 373 -9.19 -0.30 5.47
N GLN A 374 -9.88 -0.38 6.61
CA GLN A 374 -9.71 0.58 7.70
C GLN A 374 -8.54 0.20 8.60
N VAL A 375 -7.50 1.04 8.60
CA VAL A 375 -6.20 0.73 9.22
C VAL A 375 -5.98 1.47 10.53
N ARG A 376 -5.52 0.74 11.54
CA ARG A 376 -4.98 1.24 12.80
C ARG A 376 -3.45 1.18 12.76
N CYS A 377 -2.83 2.35 12.82
CA CYS A 377 -1.37 2.47 12.87
C CYS A 377 -0.89 2.61 14.31
N SER A 378 0.22 1.94 14.61
CA SER A 378 0.90 1.97 15.91
C SER A 378 2.41 2.07 15.72
N ILE A 379 3.09 2.55 16.76
CA ILE A 379 4.54 2.69 16.83
C ILE A 379 5.04 1.97 18.08
N GLN A 380 6.28 1.47 18.04
CA GLN A 380 6.93 0.85 19.20
C GLN A 380 6.90 1.79 20.42
N GLN A 381 6.69 1.23 21.61
CA GLN A 381 6.75 1.98 22.87
C GLN A 381 8.21 2.36 23.22
N ASN A 382 8.40 3.45 23.96
CA ASN A 382 9.69 3.98 24.40
C ASN A 382 10.61 4.45 23.25
N VAL A 383 10.05 5.18 22.26
CA VAL A 383 10.81 6.00 21.30
C VAL A 383 10.27 7.43 21.33
N PRO A 384 11.09 8.49 21.13
CA PRO A 384 10.67 9.90 21.20
C PRO A 384 9.94 10.36 19.92
N PHE A 385 9.12 9.49 19.34
CA PHE A 385 8.40 9.71 18.08
C PHE A 385 6.96 9.20 18.18
N LYS A 386 6.04 9.87 17.48
CA LYS A 386 4.64 9.43 17.32
C LYS A 386 4.19 9.54 15.88
N LEU A 387 3.19 8.73 15.51
CA LEU A 387 2.47 8.83 14.25
C LEU A 387 1.26 9.74 14.44
N VAL A 388 1.17 10.81 13.65
CA VAL A 388 0.02 11.71 13.59
C VAL A 388 -0.70 11.49 12.25
N PRO A 389 -2.00 11.14 12.23
CA PRO A 389 -2.75 11.07 10.98
C PRO A 389 -2.87 12.47 10.36
N SER A 390 -2.57 12.59 9.07
CA SER A 390 -2.47 13.87 8.35
C SER A 390 -3.60 14.02 7.33
N ILE A 391 -3.49 13.34 6.18
CA ILE A 391 -4.53 13.25 5.14
C ILE A 391 -4.84 11.77 4.86
N LYS A 392 -5.80 11.47 3.98
CA LYS A 392 -6.34 10.12 3.71
C LYS A 392 -5.25 9.01 3.62
N ASN A 393 -5.09 8.25 4.70
CA ASN A 393 -4.10 7.16 4.90
C ASN A 393 -2.61 7.58 4.92
N TYR A 394 -2.33 8.88 5.03
CA TYR A 394 -0.99 9.43 5.26
C TYR A 394 -0.81 9.78 6.74
N TYR A 395 0.35 9.39 7.28
CA TYR A 395 0.75 9.61 8.67
C TYR A 395 2.09 10.34 8.69
N SER A 396 2.13 11.44 9.41
CA SER A 396 3.34 12.18 9.73
C SER A 396 4.02 11.52 10.92
N LEU A 397 5.26 11.06 10.76
CA LEU A 397 6.14 10.72 11.88
C LEU A 397 6.66 12.05 12.44
N VAL A 398 6.42 12.31 13.72
CA VAL A 398 6.85 13.56 14.38
C VAL A 398 7.59 13.28 15.69
N THR A 399 8.54 14.14 16.07
CA THR A 399 9.20 14.09 17.38
C THR A 399 8.20 14.35 18.52
N THR A 400 8.43 13.75 19.69
CA THR A 400 7.63 14.01 20.91
C THR A 400 8.41 14.68 22.02
N GLU A 401 9.71 14.46 22.04
CA GLU A 401 10.68 14.94 23.02
C GLU A 401 11.87 15.54 22.25
N GLN A 402 12.78 16.22 22.95
CA GLN A 402 14.02 16.68 22.33
C GLN A 402 14.94 15.48 22.10
N LEU A 403 15.76 15.52 21.04
CA LEU A 403 16.74 14.48 20.75
C LEU A 403 18.10 14.83 21.38
N ASP A 404 18.93 13.82 21.55
CA ASP A 404 20.22 13.87 22.27
C ASP A 404 21.06 12.71 21.72
N ARG A 405 22.13 13.02 20.97
CA ARG A 405 22.96 12.05 20.25
C ARG A 405 23.98 11.38 21.16
N GLU A 406 24.38 12.05 22.24
CA GLU A 406 25.28 11.56 23.28
C GLU A 406 24.64 10.39 24.04
N VAL A 407 23.32 10.45 24.22
CA VAL A 407 22.51 9.38 24.83
C VAL A 407 22.00 8.38 23.78
N VAL A 408 21.49 8.82 22.62
CA VAL A 408 21.06 7.90 21.52
C VAL A 408 21.32 8.47 20.11
N SER A 409 22.37 7.97 19.44
CA SER A 409 22.69 8.36 18.05
C SER A 409 21.74 7.79 16.97
N ASP A 410 21.09 6.65 17.22
CA ASP A 410 20.38 5.88 16.18
C ASP A 410 19.10 5.22 16.70
N TYR A 411 17.97 5.46 16.00
CA TYR A 411 16.66 4.89 16.31
C TYR A 411 16.20 3.89 15.23
N ASN A 412 15.85 2.68 15.67
CA ASN A 412 15.21 1.66 14.83
C ASN A 412 13.69 1.65 15.09
N ILE A 413 12.97 2.55 14.41
CA ILE A 413 11.55 2.82 14.66
C ILE A 413 10.70 1.77 13.94
N THR A 414 10.08 0.86 14.69
CA THR A 414 9.13 -0.11 14.12
C THR A 414 7.71 0.44 14.15
N ILE A 415 7.13 0.58 12.95
CA ILE A 415 5.74 0.94 12.70
C ILE A 415 4.97 -0.37 12.47
N THR A 416 3.85 -0.56 13.16
CA THR A 416 2.97 -1.73 12.97
C THR A 416 1.57 -1.26 12.62
N VAL A 417 1.01 -1.82 11.55
CA VAL A 417 -0.33 -1.51 11.05
C VAL A 417 -1.19 -2.77 11.11
N THR A 418 -2.44 -2.62 11.53
CA THR A 418 -3.45 -3.68 11.56
C THR A 418 -4.73 -3.14 10.96
N ASP A 419 -5.46 -3.94 10.19
CA ASP A 419 -6.78 -3.57 9.67
C ASP A 419 -7.89 -3.65 10.76
N GLU A 420 -9.14 -3.40 10.37
CA GLU A 420 -10.36 -3.68 11.16
C GLU A 420 -11.14 -4.89 10.60
N GLY A 421 -10.40 -5.81 9.95
CA GLY A 421 -10.88 -7.05 9.38
C GLY A 421 -11.30 -8.11 10.42
N SER A 422 -11.68 -9.28 9.93
CA SER A 422 -12.09 -10.42 10.78
C SER A 422 -11.90 -11.76 10.06
N PRO A 423 -10.78 -12.48 10.28
CA PRO A 423 -9.67 -12.14 11.17
C PRO A 423 -8.90 -10.90 10.68
N PRO A 424 -8.35 -10.07 11.57
CA PRO A 424 -7.57 -8.91 11.16
C PRO A 424 -6.16 -9.32 10.71
N LEU A 425 -5.68 -8.70 9.62
CA LEU A 425 -4.32 -8.84 9.12
C LEU A 425 -3.45 -7.67 9.58
N SER A 426 -2.13 -7.86 9.55
CA SER A 426 -1.18 -6.84 9.99
C SER A 426 0.14 -6.93 9.26
N SER A 427 0.82 -5.79 9.16
CA SER A 427 2.21 -5.71 8.70
C SER A 427 3.02 -4.80 9.61
N SER A 428 4.34 -4.94 9.55
CA SER A 428 5.26 -4.07 10.25
C SER A 428 6.40 -3.62 9.36
N LYS A 429 6.95 -2.44 9.66
CA LYS A 429 8.07 -1.84 8.93
C LYS A 429 8.95 -1.08 9.89
N THR A 430 10.18 -1.55 10.04
CA THR A 430 11.23 -0.83 10.76
C THR A 430 11.88 0.19 9.84
N VAL A 431 12.10 1.40 10.34
CA VAL A 431 12.78 2.50 9.66
C VAL A 431 13.94 2.95 10.53
N GLN A 432 15.10 3.16 9.92
CA GLN A 432 16.32 3.59 10.61
C GLN A 432 16.48 5.09 10.47
N LEU A 433 16.67 5.78 11.59
CA LEU A 433 16.74 7.24 11.69
C LEU A 433 17.94 7.56 12.58
N SER A 434 18.95 8.24 12.04
CA SER A 434 20.12 8.67 12.79
C SER A 434 20.03 10.16 13.16
N VAL A 435 20.61 10.49 14.31
CA VAL A 435 20.66 11.86 14.84
C VAL A 435 21.93 12.54 14.29
N ALA A 436 21.78 13.78 13.82
CA ALA A 436 22.87 14.62 13.36
C ALA A 436 23.37 15.47 14.53
N ASP A 437 24.69 15.38 14.71
CA ASP A 437 25.49 16.08 15.70
C ASP A 437 25.42 17.61 15.57
N ILE A 438 25.15 18.29 16.68
CA ILE A 438 25.19 19.75 16.86
C ILE A 438 26.22 20.07 17.96
N ASN A 439 27.00 21.13 17.76
CA ASN A 439 28.07 21.51 18.69
C ASN A 439 27.52 22.22 19.94
N ASP A 440 26.92 21.47 20.85
CA ASP A 440 26.24 22.01 22.04
C ASP A 440 26.99 21.76 23.36
N ASN A 441 27.93 20.81 23.41
CA ASN A 441 28.81 20.61 24.55
C ASN A 441 30.16 21.33 24.38
N PRO A 442 30.67 22.04 25.40
CA PRO A 442 32.02 22.58 25.40
C PRO A 442 33.04 21.52 25.85
N PRO A 443 34.31 21.58 25.40
CA PRO A 443 35.37 20.72 25.92
C PRO A 443 35.55 20.90 27.43
N VAL A 444 35.51 19.82 28.22
CA VAL A 444 35.63 19.83 29.69
C VAL A 444 36.96 19.24 30.13
N PHE A 445 37.77 19.99 30.89
CA PHE A 445 39.02 19.51 31.48
C PHE A 445 38.80 18.41 32.53
N GLU A 446 39.67 17.40 32.57
CA GLU A 446 39.61 16.31 33.55
C GLU A 446 39.84 16.77 35.01
N GLU A 447 40.53 17.89 35.21
CA GLU A 447 40.86 18.47 36.51
C GLU A 447 40.52 19.97 36.54
N GLN A 448 40.04 20.46 37.70
CA GLN A 448 39.65 21.88 37.87
C GLN A 448 40.84 22.85 37.91
N SER A 449 42.03 22.36 38.27
CA SER A 449 43.27 23.12 38.23
C SER A 449 44.47 22.18 38.26
N TYR A 450 45.46 22.44 37.42
CA TYR A 450 46.69 21.64 37.37
C TYR A 450 47.82 22.34 38.14
N SER A 451 48.71 21.56 38.76
CA SER A 451 49.95 22.05 39.39
C SER A 451 51.15 21.37 38.74
N ALA A 452 52.10 22.18 38.25
CA ALA A 452 53.35 21.71 37.67
C ALA A 452 54.52 22.13 38.56
N TYR A 453 55.46 21.22 38.78
CA TYR A 453 56.68 21.48 39.54
C TYR A 453 57.88 21.34 38.60
N VAL A 454 58.74 22.34 38.61
CA VAL A 454 59.94 22.39 37.77
C VAL A 454 61.10 22.83 38.64
N THR A 455 62.32 22.34 38.38
CA THR A 455 63.50 23.00 38.94
C THR A 455 63.69 24.34 38.23
N GLU A 456 64.31 25.29 38.90
CA GLU A 456 65.01 26.38 38.22
C GLU A 456 66.10 25.85 37.25
N ASN A 457 66.76 26.76 36.53
CA ASN A 457 67.87 26.46 35.64
C ASN A 457 67.55 25.38 34.58
N ASN A 458 66.24 25.17 34.32
CA ASN A 458 65.74 24.13 33.44
C ASN A 458 66.11 24.39 31.98
N LYS A 459 66.29 23.32 31.22
CA LYS A 459 66.54 23.44 29.77
C LYS A 459 65.28 23.98 29.07
N PRO A 460 65.42 24.94 28.13
CA PRO A 460 64.37 25.25 27.17
C PRO A 460 63.88 23.98 26.45
N GLY A 461 62.57 23.85 26.28
CA GLY A 461 61.89 22.65 25.78
C GLY A 461 61.50 21.63 26.85
N ALA A 462 61.92 21.78 28.11
CA ALA A 462 61.54 20.88 29.20
C ALA A 462 60.01 20.79 29.39
N THR A 463 59.49 19.58 29.52
CA THR A 463 58.07 19.31 29.78
C THR A 463 57.73 19.59 31.23
N LEU A 464 56.58 20.22 31.47
CA LEU A 464 56.11 20.64 32.80
C LEU A 464 54.97 19.76 33.31
N CYS A 465 53.92 19.65 32.51
CA CYS A 465 52.77 18.78 32.73
C CYS A 465 52.04 18.56 31.40
N SER A 466 51.00 17.73 31.41
CA SER A 466 50.00 17.68 30.35
C SER A 466 48.66 18.03 30.96
N VAL A 467 47.85 18.80 30.23
CA VAL A 467 46.42 18.93 30.52
C VAL A 467 45.64 18.01 29.60
N SER A 468 44.46 17.56 30.03
CA SER A 468 43.51 16.86 29.16
C SER A 468 42.11 17.43 29.36
N ALA A 469 41.38 17.51 28.26
CA ALA A 469 39.96 17.82 28.20
C ALA A 469 39.26 16.86 27.24
N ARG A 470 37.98 16.62 27.50
CA ARG A 470 37.12 15.71 26.74
C ARG A 470 35.92 16.48 26.24
N ASP A 471 35.49 16.12 25.06
CA ASP A 471 34.31 16.65 24.40
C ASP A 471 33.49 15.45 23.89
N PRO A 472 32.18 15.38 24.16
CA PRO A 472 31.37 14.23 23.81
C PRO A 472 30.82 14.28 22.36
N ASP A 473 30.93 15.44 21.69
CA ASP A 473 30.33 15.68 20.37
C ASP A 473 31.09 14.93 19.25
N TRP A 474 30.53 14.88 18.04
CA TRP A 474 31.01 13.97 17.00
C TRP A 474 32.06 14.59 16.10
N ARG A 475 33.21 13.93 16.01
CA ARG A 475 34.31 14.26 15.09
C ARG A 475 34.82 15.69 15.28
N GLN A 476 34.40 16.64 14.45
CA GLN A 476 34.98 17.99 14.41
C GLN A 476 34.54 18.82 15.61
N ASN A 477 33.32 18.61 16.07
CA ASN A 477 32.79 19.19 17.30
C ASN A 477 33.58 18.60 18.48
N GLY A 478 33.60 17.27 18.63
CA GLY A 478 34.47 16.58 19.61
C GLY A 478 36.00 16.68 19.42
N THR A 479 36.53 17.48 18.48
CA THR A 479 37.99 17.62 18.29
C THR A 479 38.54 18.76 19.14
N VAL A 480 39.03 18.40 20.33
CA VAL A 480 39.66 19.34 21.27
C VAL A 480 41.04 19.80 20.78
N ILE A 481 41.25 21.11 20.74
CA ILE A 481 42.51 21.79 20.45
C ILE A 481 42.89 22.66 21.66
N TYR A 482 44.15 22.54 22.12
CA TYR A 482 44.68 23.28 23.27
C TYR A 482 45.42 24.56 22.87
N SER A 483 45.25 25.63 23.63
CA SER A 483 45.97 26.89 23.44
C SER A 483 46.25 27.63 24.75
N LEU A 484 47.30 28.44 24.81
CA LEU A 484 47.57 29.31 25.97
C LEU A 484 46.78 30.61 25.83
N LEU A 485 46.05 31.00 26.88
CA LEU A 485 45.32 32.25 26.91
C LEU A 485 46.29 33.44 26.90
N ALA A 486 46.00 34.45 26.08
CA ALA A 486 46.82 35.64 25.96
C ALA A 486 46.80 36.45 27.27
N GLY A 487 47.95 36.54 27.92
CA GLY A 487 48.15 37.27 29.18
C GLY A 487 49.63 37.46 29.49
N GLU A 488 49.92 38.09 30.62
CA GLU A 488 51.29 38.43 31.05
C GLU A 488 51.67 37.78 32.37
N VAL A 489 52.93 37.39 32.48
CA VAL A 489 53.60 36.93 33.70
C VAL A 489 54.79 37.86 33.91
N ASN A 490 54.82 38.56 35.05
CA ASN A 490 55.89 39.49 35.42
C ASN A 490 56.24 40.53 34.34
N GLY A 491 55.24 41.02 33.59
CA GLY A 491 55.41 42.03 32.54
C GLY A 491 55.92 41.50 31.18
N ALA A 492 55.95 40.18 30.98
CA ALA A 492 56.22 39.55 29.69
C ALA A 492 55.11 38.55 29.31
N PRO A 493 54.80 38.33 28.03
CA PRO A 493 53.67 37.50 27.62
C PRO A 493 53.88 36.02 27.98
N VAL A 494 52.79 35.33 28.34
CA VAL A 494 52.77 33.89 28.72
C VAL A 494 53.48 33.00 27.69
N SER A 495 53.28 33.27 26.40
CA SER A 495 53.92 32.56 25.28
C SER A 495 55.44 32.65 25.23
N SER A 496 56.04 33.59 25.98
CA SER A 496 57.49 33.73 26.11
C SER A 496 58.08 32.92 27.28
N TYR A 497 57.23 32.38 28.17
CA TYR A 497 57.61 31.45 29.25
C TYR A 497 57.21 30.01 28.92
N LEU A 498 56.04 29.82 28.31
CA LEU A 498 55.42 28.52 28.07
C LEU A 498 54.95 28.36 26.62
N SER A 499 54.95 27.12 26.14
CA SER A 499 54.20 26.69 24.95
C SER A 499 53.35 25.46 25.30
N VAL A 500 52.24 25.29 24.58
CA VAL A 500 51.39 24.09 24.67
C VAL A 500 51.31 23.44 23.30
N ASN A 501 51.36 22.11 23.25
CA ASN A 501 51.11 21.35 22.04
C ASN A 501 49.59 21.27 21.80
N GLY A 502 49.14 21.76 20.64
CA GLY A 502 47.72 21.93 20.33
C GLY A 502 46.91 20.63 20.25
N ASP A 503 47.53 19.51 19.89
CA ASP A 503 46.86 18.22 19.70
C ASP A 503 46.90 17.33 20.95
N THR A 504 47.86 17.55 21.86
CA THR A 504 48.14 16.64 22.99
C THR A 504 48.05 17.28 24.38
N GLY A 505 47.93 18.61 24.48
CA GLY A 505 47.82 19.32 25.76
C GLY A 505 49.11 19.35 26.60
N VAL A 506 50.23 18.85 26.06
CA VAL A 506 51.54 18.86 26.73
C VAL A 506 52.10 20.28 26.79
N ILE A 507 52.52 20.72 27.98
CA ILE A 507 53.06 22.07 28.23
C ILE A 507 54.58 21.99 28.39
N HIS A 508 55.30 22.86 27.68
CA HIS A 508 56.74 22.97 27.71
C HIS A 508 57.19 24.37 28.18
N ALA A 509 58.32 24.41 28.89
CA ALA A 509 59.02 25.64 29.21
C ALA A 509 59.79 26.17 27.98
N VAL A 510 59.53 27.42 27.57
CA VAL A 510 60.20 28.09 26.44
C VAL A 510 61.57 28.65 26.82
N ARG A 511 61.80 28.87 28.12
CA ARG A 511 63.06 29.36 28.69
C ARG A 511 63.45 28.59 29.96
N SER A 512 64.65 28.84 30.46
CA SER A 512 65.00 28.55 31.86
C SER A 512 64.24 29.50 32.80
N PHE A 513 63.85 29.00 33.97
CA PHE A 513 63.31 29.77 35.07
C PHE A 513 64.36 29.98 36.17
N ASP A 514 64.12 30.99 36.99
CA ASP A 514 65.05 31.57 37.97
C ASP A 514 64.22 31.83 39.24
N TYR A 515 64.54 31.16 40.36
CA TYR A 515 63.68 31.14 41.54
C TYR A 515 63.69 32.49 42.27
N GLU A 516 64.84 33.16 42.22
CA GLU A 516 65.20 34.45 42.80
C GLU A 516 64.39 35.55 42.16
N GLN A 517 64.25 35.53 40.83
CA GLN A 517 63.37 36.43 40.09
C GLN A 517 61.89 36.11 40.33
N PHE A 518 61.47 34.84 40.27
CA PHE A 518 60.07 34.46 40.57
C PHE A 518 59.87 32.98 40.93
N ARG A 519 59.25 32.74 42.10
CA ARG A 519 59.09 31.40 42.70
C ARG A 519 57.91 30.59 42.16
N SER A 520 56.89 31.26 41.63
CA SER A 520 55.70 30.62 41.04
C SER A 520 54.90 31.58 40.18
N PHE A 521 54.15 31.07 39.21
CA PHE A 521 53.22 31.84 38.40
C PHE A 521 52.00 30.99 37.99
N LYS A 522 50.95 31.65 37.50
CA LYS A 522 49.73 30.99 37.02
C LYS A 522 49.45 31.38 35.58
N VAL A 523 49.01 30.41 34.79
CA VAL A 523 48.57 30.61 33.41
C VAL A 523 47.21 29.96 33.19
N GLN A 524 46.49 30.41 32.17
CA GLN A 524 45.26 29.75 31.73
C GLN A 524 45.51 29.04 30.40
N VAL A 525 45.11 27.77 30.34
CA VAL A 525 45.05 26.97 29.10
C VAL A 525 43.59 26.89 28.69
N VAL A 526 43.32 27.12 27.42
CA VAL A 526 41.99 27.00 26.80
C VAL A 526 41.93 25.69 26.03
N ALA A 527 40.92 24.88 26.29
CA ALA A 527 40.51 23.79 25.42
C ALA A 527 39.32 24.29 24.58
N ARG A 528 39.42 24.13 23.27
CA ARG A 528 38.42 24.62 22.31
C ARG A 528 38.15 23.52 21.28
N ASP A 529 36.90 23.37 20.87
CA ASP A 529 36.55 22.49 19.76
C ASP A 529 37.03 23.03 18.39
N ASN A 530 36.72 22.26 17.34
CA ASN A 530 36.76 22.71 15.96
C ASN A 530 35.34 22.83 15.35
N GLY A 531 34.38 23.23 16.19
CA GLY A 531 32.96 23.42 15.89
C GLY A 531 32.62 24.73 15.20
N SER A 532 31.31 24.98 15.01
CA SER A 532 30.79 26.20 14.38
C SER A 532 29.34 26.49 14.81
N PRO A 533 29.10 27.42 15.77
CA PRO A 533 30.09 28.24 16.47
C PRO A 533 31.00 27.39 17.38
N PRO A 534 32.26 27.79 17.58
CA PRO A 534 33.16 27.04 18.44
C PRO A 534 32.95 27.39 19.92
N LEU A 535 32.87 26.35 20.75
CA LEU A 535 32.82 26.40 22.21
C LEU A 535 34.21 26.15 22.81
N SER A 536 34.37 26.53 24.08
CA SER A 536 35.63 26.37 24.82
C SER A 536 35.45 26.46 26.32
N SER A 537 36.37 25.85 27.05
CA SER A 537 36.58 26.07 28.48
C SER A 537 38.03 26.47 28.76
N ASN A 538 38.30 26.91 29.99
CA ASN A 538 39.66 27.21 30.43
C ASN A 538 39.97 26.55 31.79
N VAL A 539 41.25 26.22 31.98
CA VAL A 539 41.78 25.69 33.24
C VAL A 539 42.99 26.51 33.68
N THR A 540 43.15 26.67 34.99
CA THR A 540 44.34 27.32 35.56
C THR A 540 45.43 26.30 35.83
N VAL A 541 46.62 26.54 35.27
CA VAL A 541 47.84 25.78 35.58
C VAL A 541 48.72 26.64 36.48
N SER A 542 49.05 26.15 37.67
CA SER A 542 49.99 26.78 38.59
C SER A 542 51.37 26.16 38.42
N VAL A 543 52.37 26.95 38.03
CA VAL A 543 53.76 26.51 37.89
C VAL A 543 54.52 26.94 39.13
N PHE A 544 55.12 25.97 39.81
CA PHE A 544 55.98 26.16 40.98
C PHE A 544 57.42 25.84 40.61
N ILE A 545 58.31 26.79 40.84
CA ILE A 545 59.74 26.63 40.59
C ILE A 545 60.40 26.15 41.88
N SER A 546 61.34 25.22 41.75
CA SER A 546 62.04 24.55 42.84
C SER A 546 63.51 24.98 42.80
N ASP A 547 63.84 25.83 43.75
CA ASP A 547 65.17 26.26 44.24
C ASP A 547 66.25 25.17 44.14
N VAL A 548 67.39 25.51 43.53
CA VAL A 548 68.62 24.70 43.43
C VAL A 548 69.80 25.56 43.89
N ASN A 549 70.80 24.96 44.53
CA ASN A 549 71.91 25.70 45.14
C ASN A 549 72.91 26.24 44.10
N ASP A 550 72.52 27.31 43.41
CA ASP A 550 73.19 27.92 42.26
C ASP A 550 73.97 29.20 42.65
N ASN A 551 73.50 29.94 43.66
CA ASN A 551 74.23 31.07 44.22
C ASN A 551 75.19 30.63 45.34
N SER A 552 76.27 31.38 45.52
CA SER A 552 77.25 31.13 46.56
C SER A 552 77.21 32.21 47.64
N PRO A 553 77.36 31.89 48.95
CA PRO A 553 77.21 32.83 50.05
C PRO A 553 78.00 34.15 49.87
N GLN A 554 77.31 35.29 49.72
CA GLN A 554 77.96 36.58 49.59
C GLN A 554 78.30 37.17 50.97
N ILE A 555 79.60 37.30 51.26
CA ILE A 555 80.09 37.98 52.47
C ILE A 555 79.93 39.50 52.30
N LEU A 556 79.05 40.11 53.10
CA LEU A 556 78.79 41.55 53.13
C LEU A 556 79.71 42.29 54.10
N TYR A 557 80.05 41.64 55.22
CA TYR A 557 81.02 42.14 56.18
C TYR A 557 81.91 40.99 56.67
N PRO A 558 83.25 41.13 56.66
CA PRO A 558 84.00 42.32 56.25
C PRO A 558 83.98 42.56 54.74
N ALA A 559 83.94 43.84 54.35
CA ALA A 559 83.84 44.25 52.96
C ALA A 559 85.09 43.84 52.16
N SER A 560 84.90 43.21 51.01
CA SER A 560 85.95 42.61 50.18
C SER A 560 86.52 43.54 49.09
N GLU A 561 86.21 44.83 49.14
CA GLU A 561 86.58 45.78 48.08
C GLU A 561 88.07 46.15 48.09
N GLY A 562 88.82 45.51 47.16
CA GLY A 562 90.00 46.08 46.52
C GLY A 562 91.25 46.25 47.38
N ASN A 563 91.97 45.16 47.64
CA ASN A 563 93.31 45.11 48.27
C ASN A 563 93.47 45.77 49.66
N SER A 564 92.45 46.41 50.23
CA SER A 564 92.50 46.86 51.62
C SER A 564 92.31 45.65 52.55
N PHE A 565 93.38 45.26 53.24
CA PHE A 565 93.32 44.19 54.23
C PHE A 565 92.55 44.68 55.45
N MET A 566 91.34 44.17 55.71
CA MET A 566 90.66 44.53 56.95
C MET A 566 91.51 44.04 58.13
N THR A 567 92.00 45.02 58.89
CA THR A 567 92.83 44.83 60.07
C THR A 567 92.02 45.26 61.28
N GLU A 568 91.43 44.30 61.99
CA GLU A 568 90.74 44.56 63.25
C GLU A 568 91.71 44.53 64.43
N LEU A 569 91.49 45.42 65.41
CA LEU A 569 92.31 45.54 66.60
C LEU A 569 91.77 44.65 67.72
N VAL A 570 92.62 43.80 68.28
CA VAL A 570 92.30 42.98 69.46
C VAL A 570 93.15 43.48 70.64
N PRO A 571 92.55 43.98 71.73
CA PRO A 571 93.30 44.32 72.94
C PRO A 571 94.01 43.10 73.53
N LYS A 572 95.24 43.25 74.05
CA LYS A 572 95.96 42.16 74.74
C LYS A 572 95.24 41.74 76.02
N ALA A 573 94.47 42.65 76.62
CA ALA A 573 93.60 42.38 77.76
C ALA A 573 92.30 41.59 77.43
N ALA A 574 92.14 41.07 76.21
CA ALA A 574 90.98 40.27 75.83
C ALA A 574 91.05 38.85 76.46
N HIS A 575 90.18 38.60 77.44
CA HIS A 575 89.96 37.28 78.03
C HIS A 575 89.27 36.32 77.05
N GLY A 576 89.36 35.01 77.28
CA GLY A 576 88.62 33.99 76.54
C GLY A 576 87.11 34.23 76.52
N GLY A 577 86.48 34.13 75.35
CA GLY A 577 85.06 34.39 75.10
C GLY A 577 84.74 35.82 74.64
N SER A 578 85.71 36.73 74.65
CA SER A 578 85.56 38.10 74.16
C SER A 578 85.22 38.11 72.68
N LEU A 579 84.23 38.92 72.28
CA LEU A 579 83.90 39.15 70.87
C LEU A 579 85.02 39.98 70.23
N VAL A 580 85.53 39.50 69.10
CA VAL A 580 86.51 40.19 68.27
C VAL A 580 85.80 40.82 67.08
N SER A 581 85.27 39.96 66.21
CA SER A 581 84.62 40.32 64.95
C SER A 581 83.31 39.56 64.77
N LYS A 582 82.61 39.85 63.67
CA LYS A 582 81.49 39.07 63.19
C LYS A 582 81.53 39.02 61.66
N VAL A 583 81.54 37.83 61.08
CA VAL A 583 81.32 37.67 59.64
C VAL A 583 79.82 37.70 59.39
N ILE A 584 79.38 38.53 58.45
CA ILE A 584 78.00 38.65 58.00
C ILE A 584 77.98 38.32 56.51
N ALA A 585 77.24 37.28 56.17
CA ALA A 585 76.96 36.89 54.80
C ALA A 585 75.45 36.74 54.58
N VAL A 586 75.05 36.78 53.32
CA VAL A 586 73.71 36.48 52.83
C VAL A 586 73.81 35.47 51.70
N ASP A 587 72.72 34.77 51.44
CA ASP A 587 72.55 34.02 50.19
C ASP A 587 71.34 34.53 49.42
N ALA A 588 71.29 34.23 48.12
CA ALA A 588 70.17 34.59 47.25
C ALA A 588 69.06 33.54 47.25
N ASP A 589 69.47 32.27 47.36
CA ASP A 589 68.62 31.06 47.34
C ASP A 589 67.62 31.00 48.51
N SER A 590 67.05 29.83 48.82
CA SER A 590 66.12 29.68 49.95
C SER A 590 66.23 28.33 50.68
N GLY A 591 65.42 28.16 51.73
CA GLY A 591 65.31 26.90 52.47
C GLY A 591 66.62 26.42 53.12
N GLN A 592 67.24 25.39 52.53
CA GLN A 592 68.53 24.85 52.96
C GLN A 592 69.71 25.42 52.16
N ASN A 593 69.44 25.90 50.94
CA ASN A 593 70.46 26.48 50.07
C ASN A 593 70.90 27.83 50.65
N ALA A 594 69.98 28.65 51.16
CA ALA A 594 70.34 29.84 51.96
C ALA A 594 70.73 29.57 53.44
N TRP A 595 70.92 28.31 53.89
CA TRP A 595 71.19 28.03 55.31
C TRP A 595 72.69 28.10 55.65
N LEU A 596 73.13 29.30 56.03
CA LEU A 596 74.55 29.59 56.22
C LEU A 596 75.18 28.95 57.48
N SER A 597 76.41 28.47 57.31
CA SER A 597 77.31 27.98 58.34
C SER A 597 78.73 28.56 58.21
N TYR A 598 79.34 28.91 59.34
CA TYR A 598 80.58 29.69 59.41
C TYR A 598 81.73 28.86 60.01
N HIS A 599 82.86 28.76 59.30
CA HIS A 599 83.99 27.87 59.65
C HIS A 599 85.34 28.57 59.46
N ILE A 600 86.26 28.46 60.43
CA ILE A 600 87.67 28.87 60.23
C ILE A 600 88.38 27.74 59.47
N VAL A 601 88.78 28.01 58.22
CA VAL A 601 89.51 27.05 57.36
C VAL A 601 91.01 27.09 57.66
N LYS A 602 91.54 28.25 58.05
CA LYS A 602 92.95 28.42 58.41
C LYS A 602 93.10 29.52 59.45
N SER A 603 93.97 29.32 60.42
CA SER A 603 94.41 30.33 61.40
C SER A 603 95.93 30.35 61.50
N THR A 604 96.50 31.46 61.96
CA THR A 604 97.90 31.54 62.41
C THR A 604 98.11 30.74 63.70
N ASP A 605 97.17 30.81 64.66
CA ASP A 605 97.04 29.86 65.77
C ASP A 605 95.60 29.28 65.82
N PRO A 606 95.41 27.97 65.57
CA PRO A 606 94.10 27.33 65.61
C PRO A 606 93.49 27.22 67.02
N GLY A 607 94.24 27.51 68.10
CA GLY A 607 93.78 27.49 69.48
C GLY A 607 93.50 28.87 70.10
N LEU A 608 93.58 29.96 69.31
CA LEU A 608 93.43 31.33 69.82
C LEU A 608 92.06 31.95 69.51
N PHE A 609 91.45 31.60 68.38
CA PHE A 609 90.15 32.13 67.94
C PHE A 609 89.18 31.03 67.55
N SER A 610 87.91 31.25 67.85
CA SER A 610 86.77 30.39 67.51
C SER A 610 85.71 31.20 66.75
N ILE A 611 84.89 30.54 65.93
CA ILE A 611 83.76 31.18 65.23
C ILE A 611 82.44 30.48 65.57
N GLY A 612 81.39 31.26 65.79
CA GLY A 612 80.04 30.73 66.03
C GLY A 612 79.40 30.19 64.75
N VAL A 613 79.19 28.87 64.68
CA VAL A 613 78.80 28.12 63.46
C VAL A 613 77.58 28.70 62.73
N HIS A 614 76.61 29.32 63.42
CA HIS A 614 75.44 29.97 62.80
C HIS A 614 75.35 31.48 63.07
N SER A 615 76.29 32.06 63.83
CA SER A 615 76.26 33.49 64.18
C SER A 615 77.36 34.30 63.49
N GLY A 616 78.37 33.65 62.91
CA GLY A 616 79.54 34.31 62.30
C GLY A 616 80.45 35.05 63.28
N GLU A 617 80.14 35.03 64.58
CA GLU A 617 80.88 35.76 65.62
C GLU A 617 82.23 35.11 65.89
N ILE A 618 83.31 35.85 65.68
CA ILE A 618 84.68 35.44 65.99
C ILE A 618 85.00 35.88 67.41
N ARG A 619 85.43 34.93 68.25
CA ARG A 619 85.65 35.13 69.67
C ARG A 619 86.97 34.50 70.10
N THR A 620 87.69 35.12 71.03
CA THR A 620 88.89 34.54 71.63
C THR A 620 88.55 33.19 72.28
N GLN A 621 89.34 32.16 72.03
CA GLN A 621 89.13 30.82 72.61
C GLN A 621 89.81 30.68 73.98
N ARG A 622 90.87 31.45 74.20
CA ARG A 622 91.67 31.54 75.43
C ARG A 622 92.14 32.98 75.64
N ASP A 623 92.67 33.27 76.81
CA ASP A 623 93.36 34.53 77.08
C ASP A 623 94.61 34.67 76.18
N ILE A 624 94.89 35.90 75.75
CA ILE A 624 96.04 36.25 74.90
C ILE A 624 97.31 36.26 75.76
N SER A 625 98.37 35.62 75.28
CA SER A 625 99.68 35.55 75.94
C SER A 625 100.71 36.45 75.24
N GLU A 626 101.75 36.87 75.98
CA GLU A 626 102.86 37.66 75.40
C GLU A 626 103.67 36.89 74.32
N SER A 627 103.53 35.56 74.27
CA SER A 627 104.11 34.69 73.24
C SER A 627 103.29 34.61 71.94
N ASP A 628 102.06 35.13 71.91
CA ASP A 628 101.20 35.04 70.73
C ASP A 628 101.60 36.08 69.66
N SER A 629 101.58 35.67 68.39
CA SER A 629 101.92 36.56 67.28
C SER A 629 101.01 37.79 67.26
N MET A 630 101.60 38.99 67.24
CA MET A 630 100.86 40.25 67.14
C MET A 630 100.04 40.35 65.85
N LYS A 631 100.48 39.70 64.77
CA LYS A 631 99.75 39.59 63.50
C LYS A 631 99.16 38.18 63.37
N GLN A 632 97.83 38.09 63.32
CA GLN A 632 97.08 36.84 63.19
C GLN A 632 96.26 36.90 61.88
N ASN A 633 96.19 35.80 61.13
CA ASN A 633 95.46 35.72 59.88
C ASN A 633 94.43 34.57 59.96
N LEU A 634 93.15 34.91 59.84
CA LEU A 634 92.04 33.97 59.81
C LEU A 634 91.47 33.91 58.39
N ILE A 635 91.46 32.72 57.78
CA ILE A 635 90.66 32.46 56.58
C ILE A 635 89.37 31.80 57.03
N VAL A 636 88.26 32.55 56.96
CA VAL A 636 86.92 32.07 57.26
C VAL A 636 86.24 31.67 55.95
N ALA A 637 85.62 30.49 55.92
CA ALA A 637 84.63 30.12 54.92
C ALA A 637 83.24 30.31 55.49
N VAL A 638 82.36 30.92 54.71
CA VAL A 638 80.91 30.75 54.85
C VAL A 638 80.49 29.69 53.84
N LYS A 639 79.68 28.74 54.28
CA LYS A 639 79.07 27.70 53.45
C LYS A 639 77.56 27.73 53.60
N ASP A 640 76.83 27.42 52.55
CA ASP A 640 75.43 27.02 52.64
C ASP A 640 75.25 25.65 53.32
N ASN A 641 74.04 25.08 53.23
CA ASN A 641 73.74 23.68 53.51
C ASN A 641 73.14 22.95 52.30
N GLY A 642 73.44 23.43 51.08
CA GLY A 642 72.91 22.88 49.84
C GLY A 642 73.65 21.63 49.34
N GLN A 643 73.22 21.12 48.18
CA GLN A 643 73.83 19.95 47.54
C GLN A 643 73.97 20.16 46.01
N PRO A 644 75.19 20.40 45.49
CA PRO A 644 76.46 20.54 46.22
C PRO A 644 76.47 21.80 47.09
N SER A 645 77.25 21.76 48.18
CA SER A 645 77.44 22.95 49.02
C SER A 645 78.50 23.88 48.42
N LEU A 646 78.12 25.14 48.21
CA LEU A 646 78.97 26.23 47.75
C LEU A 646 79.51 27.02 48.96
N SER A 647 80.52 27.85 48.71
CA SER A 647 81.20 28.58 49.79
C SER A 647 82.01 29.77 49.30
N ALA A 648 81.96 30.88 50.04
CA ALA A 648 82.88 32.00 49.89
C ALA A 648 83.88 32.05 51.05
N THR A 649 85.12 32.47 50.75
CA THR A 649 86.18 32.64 51.76
C THR A 649 86.60 34.09 51.88
N CYS A 650 86.74 34.60 53.10
CA CYS A 650 87.36 35.89 53.38
C CYS A 650 88.59 35.72 54.29
N ALA A 651 89.62 36.54 54.05
CA ALA A 651 90.84 36.58 54.86
C ALA A 651 90.82 37.83 55.76
N MET A 652 90.80 37.58 57.07
CA MET A 652 90.69 38.60 58.11
C MET A 652 92.01 38.70 58.86
N TYR A 653 92.55 39.92 58.95
CA TYR A 653 93.79 40.18 59.65
C TYR A 653 93.43 40.75 61.02
N LEU A 654 93.88 40.09 62.08
CA LEU A 654 93.68 40.54 63.45
C LEU A 654 95.03 41.01 64.00
N LEU A 655 95.06 42.24 64.49
CA LEU A 655 96.24 42.87 65.08
C LEU A 655 96.06 42.93 66.61
N ILE A 656 96.86 42.16 67.32
CA ILE A 656 96.86 42.11 68.79
C ILE A 656 97.70 43.29 69.32
N SER A 657 97.04 44.37 69.73
CA SER A 657 97.67 45.56 70.33
C SER A 657 96.66 46.40 71.12
N ASP A 658 97.11 46.97 72.24
CA ASP A 658 96.37 47.96 73.03
C ASP A 658 96.57 49.40 72.53
N ASN A 659 97.44 49.61 71.52
CA ASN A 659 97.89 50.92 71.08
C ASN A 659 98.01 51.01 69.55
N LEU A 660 97.22 51.88 68.93
CA LEU A 660 97.24 52.14 67.49
C LEU A 660 98.56 52.77 66.98
N ALA A 661 99.39 53.32 67.87
CA ALA A 661 100.67 53.93 67.50
C ALA A 661 101.81 52.92 67.31
N GLU A 662 101.66 51.66 67.78
CA GLU A 662 102.70 50.62 67.73
C GLU A 662 102.55 49.70 66.50
N VAL A 663 102.32 50.29 65.32
CA VAL A 663 102.25 49.55 64.04
C VAL A 663 103.48 49.85 63.18
N PRO A 664 104.49 48.96 63.16
CA PRO A 664 105.49 48.97 62.11
C PRO A 664 104.84 48.72 60.75
N GLU A 665 105.23 49.51 59.75
CA GLU A 665 104.88 49.33 58.33
C GLU A 665 103.41 49.63 57.95
N LEU A 666 102.88 50.77 58.43
CA LEU A 666 101.87 51.56 57.69
C LEU A 666 102.45 52.87 57.11
N LYS A 667 103.76 52.88 56.86
CA LYS A 667 104.49 53.94 56.14
C LYS A 667 104.90 53.53 54.72
N ASP A 668 103.99 52.90 53.99
CA ASP A 668 104.04 52.89 52.53
C ASP A 668 102.63 52.88 51.88
N ILE A 669 101.69 53.62 52.48
CA ILE A 669 100.55 54.13 51.72
C ILE A 669 101.09 55.23 50.79
N SER A 670 101.65 54.81 49.66
CA SER A 670 101.86 55.70 48.52
C SER A 670 100.52 56.35 48.16
N TYR A 671 100.49 57.68 48.07
CA TYR A 671 99.30 58.44 47.72
C TYR A 671 99.00 58.27 46.23
N ASP A 672 98.45 57.10 45.86
CA ASP A 672 98.25 56.67 44.48
C ASP A 672 97.18 57.54 43.80
N GLU A 673 97.62 58.57 43.08
CA GLU A 673 96.85 59.75 42.68
C GLU A 673 95.86 59.50 41.51
N LYS A 674 95.12 58.40 41.57
CA LYS A 674 94.21 57.94 40.50
C LYS A 674 92.83 58.64 40.50
N ASN A 675 92.46 59.35 41.56
CA ASN A 675 91.25 60.19 41.60
C ASN A 675 91.33 61.47 40.74
N SER A 676 92.52 61.83 40.26
CA SER A 676 92.74 62.90 39.26
C SER A 676 92.15 62.59 37.88
N LYS A 677 91.96 61.30 37.54
CA LYS A 677 91.42 60.87 36.25
C LYS A 677 89.91 60.63 36.27
N LEU A 678 89.39 60.03 37.35
CA LEU A 678 87.96 59.70 37.46
C LEU A 678 87.10 60.98 37.47
N THR A 679 87.55 62.02 38.19
CA THR A 679 86.94 63.37 38.14
C THR A 679 87.00 64.01 36.76
N SER A 680 88.12 63.87 36.04
CA SER A 680 88.25 64.39 34.67
C SER A 680 87.32 63.67 33.67
N TYR A 681 87.18 62.34 33.76
CA TYR A 681 86.24 61.58 32.94
C TYR A 681 84.79 61.90 33.29
N LEU A 682 84.45 62.13 34.57
CA LEU A 682 83.11 62.56 34.98
C LEU A 682 82.76 63.94 34.39
N ILE A 683 83.70 64.89 34.43
CA ILE A 683 83.51 66.22 33.85
C ILE A 683 83.40 66.15 32.32
N ILE A 684 84.26 65.36 31.66
CA ILE A 684 84.18 65.12 30.21
C ILE A 684 82.84 64.47 29.84
N ALA A 685 82.37 63.49 30.60
CA ALA A 685 81.07 62.84 30.40
C ALA A 685 79.92 63.85 30.55
N LEU A 686 79.91 64.65 31.63
CA LEU A 686 78.86 65.64 31.90
C LEU A 686 78.84 66.76 30.83
N VAL A 687 80.01 67.21 30.37
CA VAL A 687 80.14 68.12 29.22
C VAL A 687 79.68 67.46 27.91
N SER A 688 79.99 66.18 27.67
CA SER A 688 79.57 65.47 26.46
C SER A 688 78.06 65.24 26.40
N VAL A 689 77.42 64.88 27.52
CA VAL A 689 75.97 64.67 27.60
C VAL A 689 75.23 66.00 27.48
N SER A 690 75.70 67.06 28.15
CA SER A 690 75.08 68.40 28.04
C SER A 690 75.27 69.01 26.64
N THR A 691 76.41 68.81 25.99
CA THR A 691 76.59 69.23 24.58
C THR A 691 75.75 68.40 23.62
N PHE A 692 75.62 67.08 23.78
CA PHE A 692 74.68 66.26 23.01
C PHE A 692 73.23 66.72 23.18
N PHE A 693 72.80 67.04 24.40
CA PHE A 693 71.46 67.52 24.68
C PHE A 693 71.18 68.88 24.00
N LEU A 694 72.15 69.79 24.03
CA LEU A 694 72.05 71.10 23.35
C LEU A 694 72.13 70.99 21.82
N THR A 695 72.94 70.09 21.25
CA THR A 695 72.95 69.83 19.80
C THR A 695 71.64 69.16 19.36
N PHE A 696 71.09 68.24 20.14
CA PHE A 696 69.79 67.64 19.85
C PHE A 696 68.65 68.66 19.85
N ILE A 697 68.61 69.58 20.83
CA ILE A 697 67.62 70.68 20.86
C ILE A 697 67.79 71.64 19.68
N THR A 698 69.02 72.02 19.32
CA THR A 698 69.27 72.91 18.17
C THR A 698 68.99 72.23 16.83
N ILE A 699 69.25 70.92 16.69
CA ILE A 699 68.84 70.11 15.53
C ILE A 699 67.32 70.04 15.43
N ILE A 700 66.60 69.80 16.53
CA ILE A 700 65.12 69.80 16.55
C ILE A 700 64.56 71.16 16.12
N LEU A 701 65.12 72.27 16.61
CA LEU A 701 64.73 73.62 16.19
C LEU A 701 65.04 73.88 14.71
N GLY A 702 66.20 73.43 14.21
CA GLY A 702 66.59 73.51 12.80
C GLY A 702 65.66 72.72 11.88
N VAL A 703 65.39 71.45 12.19
CA VAL A 703 64.45 70.59 11.44
C VAL A 703 63.04 71.19 11.43
N ARG A 704 62.61 71.80 12.54
CA ARG A 704 61.31 72.49 12.65
C ARG A 704 61.22 73.75 11.80
N PHE A 705 62.34 74.41 11.48
CA PHE A 705 62.39 75.56 10.56
C PHE A 705 62.57 75.14 9.08
N CYS A 706 63.43 74.15 8.81
CA CYS A 706 63.76 73.73 7.44
C CYS A 706 62.65 72.94 6.73
N ARG A 707 61.74 72.26 7.46
CA ARG A 707 60.63 71.48 6.86
C ARG A 707 59.56 72.31 6.12
N ARG A 708 59.73 73.62 5.95
CA ARG A 708 58.74 74.51 5.30
C ARG A 708 58.82 74.58 3.76
N ARG A 709 59.67 73.78 3.09
CA ARG A 709 59.72 73.66 1.62
C ARG A 709 59.85 72.21 1.14
N LYS A 710 58.87 71.79 0.31
CA LYS A 710 58.89 70.65 -0.63
C LYS A 710 59.67 71.07 -1.92
N PRO A 711 60.09 70.18 -2.87
CA PRO A 711 59.31 69.04 -3.37
C PRO A 711 60.07 67.75 -3.82
N ARG A 712 59.27 66.88 -4.47
CA ARG A 712 59.50 65.55 -5.06
C ARG A 712 60.60 65.48 -6.14
N LEU A 713 61.06 64.25 -6.45
CA LEU A 713 61.52 63.62 -7.73
C LEU A 713 62.39 62.37 -7.36
N LEU A 714 62.62 61.31 -8.15
CA LEU A 714 61.81 60.49 -9.09
C LEU A 714 62.60 59.18 -9.45
N PHE A 715 62.01 58.28 -10.24
CA PHE A 715 62.62 57.22 -11.11
C PHE A 715 62.97 55.79 -10.60
N ASP A 716 63.03 54.88 -11.59
CA ASP A 716 62.92 53.40 -11.60
C ASP A 716 64.18 52.58 -11.22
N GLY A 717 64.04 51.23 -11.17
CA GLY A 717 65.15 50.31 -10.81
C GLY A 717 65.20 48.84 -11.33
N THR A 718 64.19 48.31 -12.06
CA THR A 718 64.25 47.09 -12.93
C THR A 718 64.65 45.67 -12.40
N VAL A 719 63.85 44.66 -12.79
CA VAL A 719 64.24 43.28 -13.25
C VAL A 719 64.61 42.16 -12.21
N ALA A 720 63.56 41.49 -11.70
CA ALA A 720 63.13 40.09 -11.99
C ALA A 720 64.01 38.81 -11.76
N ILE A 721 63.45 37.88 -10.95
CA ILE A 721 63.24 36.41 -11.19
C ILE A 721 64.47 35.45 -11.08
N PRO A 722 64.37 34.19 -10.54
CA PRO A 722 63.34 33.53 -9.71
C PRO A 722 63.86 32.79 -8.43
N SER A 723 62.91 32.24 -7.64
CA SER A 723 62.88 30.87 -7.08
C SER A 723 62.73 30.71 -5.55
N ALA A 724 62.31 29.49 -5.16
CA ALA A 724 62.18 28.91 -3.81
C ALA A 724 61.08 29.44 -2.86
N TYR A 725 60.22 28.50 -2.46
CA TYR A 725 59.32 28.52 -1.29
C TYR A 725 60.05 28.93 0.01
N LEU A 726 59.38 29.76 0.85
CA LEU A 726 59.14 29.56 2.29
C LEU A 726 58.35 30.78 2.86
N PRO A 727 57.47 30.62 3.86
CA PRO A 727 56.69 31.73 4.42
C PRO A 727 57.41 32.43 5.59
N PRO A 728 57.66 33.75 5.54
CA PRO A 728 58.26 34.49 6.65
C PRO A 728 57.21 35.24 7.47
N ASN A 729 57.03 34.85 8.74
CA ASN A 729 56.44 35.70 9.77
C ASN A 729 57.44 35.85 10.93
N TYR A 730 58.56 36.53 10.64
CA TYR A 730 59.44 37.06 11.67
C TYR A 730 59.37 38.58 11.57
N ALA A 731 58.89 39.23 12.63
CA ALA A 731 58.85 40.68 12.70
C ALA A 731 60.23 41.19 13.17
N ASP A 732 60.78 42.15 12.45
CA ASP A 732 61.68 43.14 13.03
C ASP A 732 60.97 44.50 12.94
N VAL A 733 61.21 45.38 13.91
CA VAL A 733 60.31 46.47 14.26
C VAL A 733 60.94 47.82 14.00
N ASP A 734 60.27 48.69 13.25
CA ASP A 734 60.50 50.13 13.37
C ASP A 734 59.29 51.00 12.98
N GLY A 735 59.16 52.17 13.62
CA GLY A 735 58.49 53.33 13.01
C GLY A 735 56.95 53.42 12.95
N THR A 736 56.24 53.16 14.06
CA THR A 736 54.91 53.74 14.44
C THR A 736 54.19 54.73 13.49
N GLY A 737 52.86 54.60 13.29
CA GLY A 737 52.07 55.79 12.89
C GLY A 737 50.67 55.66 12.25
N THR A 738 49.70 55.04 12.92
CA THR A 738 48.23 55.31 12.85
C THR A 738 47.58 55.86 11.56
N LEU A 739 46.52 55.20 11.07
CA LEU A 739 45.19 55.83 10.96
C LEU A 739 44.05 54.81 10.81
N ARG A 740 42.83 55.20 11.18
CA ARG A 740 41.60 54.43 10.93
C ARG A 740 41.16 54.60 9.48
N SER A 741 40.77 53.51 8.82
CA SER A 741 39.73 53.58 7.79
C SER A 741 39.05 52.22 7.60
N THR A 742 37.73 52.18 7.75
CA THR A 742 36.91 51.02 7.41
C THR A 742 36.55 51.11 5.93
N TYR A 743 36.96 50.12 5.13
CA TYR A 743 36.43 49.92 3.79
C TYR A 743 36.22 48.43 3.52
N ASN A 744 34.95 48.03 3.41
CA ASN A 744 34.60 46.74 2.81
C ASN A 744 34.85 46.83 1.30
N TYR A 745 35.47 45.80 0.74
CA TYR A 745 35.46 45.53 -0.69
C TYR A 745 35.09 44.07 -0.92
N ASP A 746 33.79 43.83 -1.15
CA ASP A 746 33.32 42.56 -1.68
C ASP A 746 33.78 42.41 -3.14
N ALA A 747 34.54 41.38 -3.43
CA ALA A 747 35.01 41.04 -4.78
C ALA A 747 34.77 39.55 -5.04
N TYR A 748 33.61 39.23 -5.62
CA TYR A 748 33.22 37.85 -5.92
C TYR A 748 33.80 37.36 -7.25
N LEU A 749 34.44 36.19 -7.22
CA LEU A 749 34.63 35.32 -8.38
C LEU A 749 34.14 33.91 -8.01
N THR A 750 33.17 33.39 -8.74
CA THR A 750 32.54 32.09 -8.49
C THR A 750 32.85 31.08 -9.60
N THR A 751 32.91 29.79 -9.26
CA THR A 751 33.03 28.69 -10.22
C THR A 751 32.20 27.48 -9.78
N GLY A 752 30.97 27.35 -10.30
CA GLY A 752 30.03 26.24 -9.99
C GLY A 752 29.28 26.44 -8.66
N SER A 753 27.95 26.57 -8.52
CA SER A 753 26.74 26.19 -9.29
C SER A 753 26.02 24.95 -8.73
N ARG A 754 24.97 25.19 -7.93
CA ARG A 754 23.63 24.59 -8.00
C ARG A 754 22.68 25.29 -7.02
N THR A 755 21.50 25.69 -7.50
CA THR A 755 20.26 26.09 -6.74
C THR A 755 20.43 26.96 -5.47
N SER A 756 20.24 28.28 -5.45
CA SER A 756 19.09 29.14 -5.82
C SER A 756 18.16 29.50 -4.65
N ASP A 757 18.22 30.75 -4.15
CA ASP A 757 17.02 31.49 -3.71
C ASP A 757 17.28 33.02 -3.60
N PHE A 758 16.20 33.82 -3.57
CA PHE A 758 16.26 35.29 -3.51
C PHE A 758 16.04 35.85 -2.10
N LYS A 759 16.73 36.95 -1.75
CA LYS A 759 16.28 37.88 -0.70
C LYS A 759 16.73 39.32 -0.96
N PHE A 760 15.84 40.28 -0.72
CA PHE A 760 16.08 41.70 -0.96
C PHE A 760 16.74 42.39 0.24
N VAL A 761 17.57 43.39 -0.03
CA VAL A 761 18.10 44.34 0.96
C VAL A 761 17.35 45.66 0.82
N THR A 762 16.88 46.22 1.95
CA THR A 762 16.39 47.59 2.05
C THR A 762 17.25 48.37 3.04
N SER A 763 17.80 49.50 2.61
CA SER A 763 18.65 50.38 3.42
C SER A 763 17.87 51.58 3.95
N TYR A 764 18.06 51.91 5.23
CA TYR A 764 17.87 53.26 5.73
C TYR A 764 19.02 53.65 6.64
N ASN A 765 19.54 54.86 6.43
CA ASN A 765 20.57 55.47 7.25
C ASN A 765 20.38 56.99 7.13
N ASP A 766 20.10 57.66 8.24
CA ASP A 766 20.10 59.12 8.31
C ASP A 766 20.49 59.56 9.72
N ASN A 767 21.41 60.51 9.81
CA ASN A 767 21.92 61.09 11.06
C ASN A 767 21.98 62.61 10.92
N THR A 768 21.24 63.34 11.74
CA THR A 768 21.50 64.78 11.96
C THR A 768 21.34 65.13 13.45
N LEU A 769 22.36 65.78 14.01
CA LEU A 769 22.33 66.47 15.30
C LEU A 769 22.22 67.98 15.02
N PRO A 770 21.54 68.75 15.88
CA PRO A 770 22.24 69.53 16.93
C PRO A 770 21.44 69.60 18.25
N ALA A 771 21.89 70.20 19.36
CA ALA A 771 23.20 70.46 19.98
C ALA A 771 22.93 71.03 21.40
N ASP A 772 23.98 71.16 22.24
CA ASP A 772 24.08 71.98 23.47
C ASP A 772 22.92 72.03 24.50
N GLN A 773 23.20 71.64 25.75
CA GLN A 773 23.62 72.58 26.81
C GLN A 773 24.01 71.84 28.11
N THR A 774 24.58 72.56 29.10
CA THR A 774 25.30 71.98 30.24
C THR A 774 24.78 72.39 31.62
N LEU A 775 24.89 71.45 32.58
CA LEU A 775 25.09 71.66 34.04
C LEU A 775 24.15 72.61 34.81
N ARG A 776 23.40 72.06 35.79
CA ARG A 776 23.73 72.24 37.25
C ARG A 776 22.80 71.53 38.26
N LYS A 777 23.47 70.95 39.26
CA LYS A 777 23.16 70.88 40.71
C LYS A 777 21.92 70.15 41.29
N SER A 778 22.23 69.38 42.34
CA SER A 778 21.41 68.96 43.50
C SER A 778 21.12 70.14 44.48
N LEU A 779 20.43 70.02 45.62
CA LEU A 779 19.94 68.90 46.47
C LEU A 779 18.40 69.01 46.63
N SER A 780 17.62 68.35 47.50
CA SER A 780 17.77 67.63 48.81
C SER A 780 16.38 67.05 49.20
N ASP A 781 16.12 66.23 50.23
CA ASP A 781 16.83 65.19 51.00
C ASP A 781 15.84 64.68 52.11
N PHE A 782 15.96 63.44 52.63
CA PHE A 782 15.09 62.79 53.67
C PHE A 782 13.56 62.62 53.36
N ALA A 783 12.75 61.82 54.08
CA ALA A 783 12.91 60.47 54.68
C ALA A 783 11.54 59.88 55.17
N ASP A 784 11.44 58.55 55.22
CA ASP A 784 10.60 57.65 56.06
C ASP A 784 9.09 57.88 56.36
N ALA A 785 8.28 56.98 55.77
CA ALA A 785 7.38 56.00 56.41
C ALA A 785 6.03 56.35 57.10
N PHE A 786 5.02 55.49 56.81
CA PHE A 786 3.71 55.25 57.47
C PHE A 786 2.63 56.36 57.53
N GLY A 787 1.37 55.98 57.26
CA GLY A 787 0.16 56.73 57.66
C GLY A 787 -0.99 56.73 56.64
N GLU A 788 -2.23 56.51 57.10
CA GLU A 788 -3.48 56.64 56.33
C GLU A 788 -4.24 57.95 56.67
N CYS A 789 -5.43 58.13 56.07
CA CYS A 789 -6.47 59.15 56.34
C CYS A 789 -6.20 60.60 55.87
N ASP A 790 -7.20 61.35 55.38
CA ASP A 790 -8.53 60.97 54.84
C ASP A 790 -9.15 62.13 54.01
N SER A 791 -10.12 61.84 53.13
CA SER A 791 -11.21 62.78 52.75
C SER A 791 -12.26 62.16 51.80
N SER A 792 -13.45 61.88 52.36
CA SER A 792 -14.82 62.04 51.83
C SER A 792 -14.98 62.54 50.36
N ALA A 793 -15.91 62.04 49.52
CA ALA A 793 -17.30 61.58 49.76
C ALA A 793 -17.85 60.79 48.54
N GLU A 794 -18.93 59.98 48.55
CA GLU A 794 -19.71 59.32 49.62
C GLU A 794 -20.70 58.26 49.02
N GLN A 795 -20.63 56.99 49.50
CA GLN A 795 -21.67 55.91 49.62
C GLN A 795 -22.69 55.61 48.47
N LYS A 796 -22.71 54.39 47.86
CA LYS A 796 -23.32 53.06 48.27
C LYS A 796 -24.86 52.94 48.00
N PRO A 797 -25.50 51.74 47.88
CA PRO A 797 -25.12 50.38 48.35
C PRO A 797 -25.23 49.23 47.29
N PRO A 798 -25.08 47.92 47.66
CA PRO A 798 -25.07 46.79 46.72
C PRO A 798 -26.11 45.64 46.95
N ASN A 799 -26.09 44.66 46.03
CA ASN A 799 -26.57 43.25 46.14
C ASN A 799 -28.03 42.91 45.67
N ASN A 800 -28.27 41.59 45.53
CA ASN A 800 -29.32 40.84 44.79
C ASN A 800 -30.83 41.19 44.93
N ASP A 801 -31.61 40.54 44.05
CA ASP A 801 -32.97 39.97 44.20
C ASP A 801 -34.21 40.58 43.47
N TRP A 802 -35.31 39.82 43.50
CA TRP A 802 -36.27 39.54 42.41
C TRP A 802 -37.65 40.24 42.49
N ARG A 803 -38.12 40.85 41.36
CA ARG A 803 -39.49 40.77 40.73
C ARG A 803 -39.74 41.94 39.75
N PHE A 804 -40.24 41.71 38.52
CA PHE A 804 -41.66 41.54 38.09
C PHE A 804 -42.59 42.70 38.50
N THR A 805 -43.51 43.23 37.69
CA THR A 805 -44.17 42.76 36.43
C THR A 805 -44.53 43.99 35.56
N GLN A 806 -44.86 43.93 34.26
CA GLN A 806 -45.85 43.14 33.48
C GLN A 806 -45.19 42.59 32.18
N GLY A 807 -45.56 41.50 31.49
CA GLY A 807 -46.70 40.56 31.55
C GLY A 807 -47.48 40.56 30.21
N GLN A 808 -47.77 39.47 29.46
CA GLN A 808 -47.60 37.99 29.55
C GLN A 808 -47.29 37.46 28.10
N ARG A 809 -46.53 36.38 27.81
CA ARG A 809 -46.76 34.90 27.92
C ARG A 809 -48.06 34.36 27.25
N PRO A 810 -48.12 33.11 26.71
CA PRO A 810 -47.19 31.95 26.88
C PRO A 810 -46.70 31.24 25.57
N GLY A 811 -45.93 30.15 25.70
CA GLY A 811 -45.61 29.15 24.63
C GLY A 811 -46.47 27.87 24.78
N PRO A 812 -45.99 26.61 24.55
CA PRO A 812 -44.64 26.14 24.12
C PRO A 812 -44.64 24.92 23.13
N SER A 813 -43.46 24.32 22.88
CA SER A 813 -43.18 22.86 22.58
C SER A 813 -43.91 22.07 21.46
N GLY A 814 -43.17 21.27 20.67
CA GLY A 814 -43.74 20.13 19.92
C GLY A 814 -42.83 19.52 18.81
N PRO A 815 -42.77 18.19 18.61
CA PRO A 815 -41.98 17.53 17.54
C PRO A 815 -42.83 16.75 16.49
N HIS A 816 -42.12 16.09 15.55
CA HIS A 816 -42.52 14.97 14.67
C HIS A 816 -43.27 15.20 13.33
N MET A 817 -42.85 14.35 12.37
CA MET A 817 -43.45 13.79 11.13
C MET A 817 -44.92 13.28 11.24
N PRO A 818 -45.59 12.69 10.20
CA PRO A 818 -45.23 12.47 8.75
C PRO A 818 -46.39 12.69 7.72
N TYR A 819 -46.16 12.32 6.43
CA TYR A 819 -47.13 12.10 5.31
C TYR A 819 -48.00 13.30 4.81
N GLY A 820 -48.52 13.33 3.56
CA GLY A 820 -48.21 12.52 2.37
C GLY A 820 -49.26 12.55 1.23
N THR A 821 -48.80 12.41 -0.03
CA THR A 821 -49.49 11.80 -1.21
C THR A 821 -50.68 12.47 -1.95
N HIS A 822 -50.87 12.02 -3.22
CA HIS A 822 -51.98 12.20 -4.19
C HIS A 822 -52.10 13.55 -4.97
N ILE A 823 -52.03 13.65 -6.32
CA ILE A 823 -52.81 13.02 -7.46
C ILE A 823 -54.14 13.81 -7.71
N ARG A 824 -54.49 14.36 -8.91
CA ARG A 824 -54.68 13.69 -10.22
C ARG A 824 -54.81 14.63 -11.48
N TRP A 825 -54.07 14.33 -12.57
CA TRP A 825 -54.46 14.23 -14.01
C TRP A 825 -55.09 15.38 -14.88
N THR A 826 -54.36 15.74 -15.96
CA THR A 826 -54.78 15.82 -17.41
C THR A 826 -55.78 16.93 -17.87
N PRO A 827 -56.04 17.15 -19.20
CA PRO A 827 -55.52 16.51 -20.44
C PRO A 827 -54.98 17.43 -21.58
N LYS A 828 -54.41 16.80 -22.63
CA LYS A 828 -54.41 17.08 -24.11
C LYS A 828 -54.62 18.55 -24.59
N SER A 829 -53.92 19.12 -25.59
CA SER A 829 -53.13 18.67 -26.77
C SER A 829 -52.39 19.90 -27.39
N GLY A 830 -51.48 19.88 -28.38
CA GLY A 830 -50.86 18.84 -29.23
C GLY A 830 -49.96 19.46 -30.34
N THR A 831 -49.15 18.64 -31.03
CA THR A 831 -48.50 18.87 -32.36
C THR A 831 -47.76 20.19 -32.72
N ARG A 832 -46.45 20.23 -32.43
CA ARG A 832 -45.31 20.20 -33.40
C ARG A 832 -45.31 21.07 -34.69
N ALA A 833 -44.42 22.08 -34.73
CA ALA A 833 -43.53 22.50 -35.84
C ALA A 833 -42.40 23.38 -35.24
N THR A 834 -41.09 23.36 -35.53
CA THR A 834 -40.20 23.18 -36.72
C THR A 834 -40.11 24.38 -37.67
N GLY A 835 -39.00 25.14 -37.59
CA GLY A 835 -38.56 26.13 -38.60
C GLY A 835 -37.89 27.39 -38.03
N GLY A 836 -36.66 27.70 -38.47
CA GLY A 836 -36.04 29.05 -38.47
C GLY A 836 -35.83 29.51 -39.92
N PRO A 837 -34.80 30.31 -40.29
CA PRO A 837 -33.78 31.03 -39.49
C PRO A 837 -33.52 32.49 -40.01
N GLU A 838 -32.33 33.08 -39.71
CA GLU A 838 -31.64 34.21 -40.42
C GLU A 838 -32.28 35.63 -40.40
N VAL A 839 -31.61 36.80 -40.59
CA VAL A 839 -30.18 37.29 -40.66
C VAL A 839 -30.24 38.80 -40.24
N ALA A 840 -29.54 39.34 -39.22
CA ALA A 840 -28.11 39.64 -38.99
C ALA A 840 -27.53 40.95 -39.61
N MET A 841 -27.01 41.88 -38.77
CA MET A 841 -26.01 42.97 -39.00
C MET A 841 -25.64 43.63 -37.64
N GLY A 842 -24.43 44.12 -37.33
CA GLY A 842 -23.11 43.87 -37.94
C GLY A 842 -22.10 45.04 -37.94
N THR A 843 -21.19 45.15 -36.95
CA THR A 843 -19.95 45.99 -36.99
C THR A 843 -18.82 45.40 -36.12
N GLY A 844 -17.54 45.55 -36.54
CA GLY A 844 -16.30 45.14 -35.82
C GLY A 844 -15.38 46.34 -35.51
N PRO A 845 -14.01 46.24 -35.43
CA PRO A 845 -13.06 45.11 -35.64
C PRO A 845 -12.38 44.62 -34.32
N TRP A 846 -11.64 43.51 -34.17
CA TRP A 846 -10.59 42.80 -34.97
C TRP A 846 -9.22 43.50 -35.01
N PRO A 847 -8.05 42.79 -35.07
CA PRO A 847 -7.74 41.46 -35.67
C PRO A 847 -7.46 40.32 -34.65
N GLN A 848 -6.92 39.16 -35.05
CA GLN A 848 -7.43 38.06 -35.91
C GLN A 848 -6.46 36.84 -35.79
N PRO A 849 -6.84 35.60 -36.21
CA PRO A 849 -6.38 34.34 -35.60
C PRO A 849 -5.65 33.45 -36.66
N PRO A 850 -5.93 32.16 -36.98
CA PRO A 850 -6.61 31.02 -36.33
C PRO A 850 -5.89 29.63 -36.49
N THR A 851 -6.66 28.52 -36.41
CA THR A 851 -6.44 27.17 -37.03
C THR A 851 -5.31 26.27 -36.46
N GLU A 852 -5.64 25.07 -35.92
CA GLU A 852 -5.60 23.71 -36.54
C GLU A 852 -4.21 23.01 -36.42
N ALA A 853 -4.03 21.68 -36.43
CA ALA A 853 -4.91 20.49 -36.39
C ALA A 853 -4.35 19.50 -35.31
N GLU A 854 -4.60 18.19 -35.17
CA GLU A 854 -5.45 17.13 -35.79
C GLU A 854 -5.62 16.05 -34.68
N GLN A 855 -6.79 15.49 -34.33
CA GLN A 855 -7.63 14.45 -34.96
C GLN A 855 -7.02 13.02 -35.09
N LEU A 856 -7.90 12.02 -34.90
CA LEU A 856 -7.82 10.60 -35.23
C LEU A 856 -6.81 9.65 -34.54
N GLN A 857 -7.34 8.59 -33.94
CA GLN A 857 -6.74 7.25 -33.94
C GLN A 857 -7.58 6.36 -34.86
N ALA A 858 -6.95 5.67 -35.82
CA ALA A 858 -7.62 4.64 -36.62
C ALA A 858 -6.64 3.58 -37.16
N LEU A 859 -6.95 2.31 -36.82
CA LEU A 859 -6.59 1.05 -37.50
C LEU A 859 -5.12 0.71 -37.85
N MET A 860 -4.69 -0.43 -37.29
CA MET A 860 -3.98 -1.55 -37.97
C MET A 860 -2.51 -1.35 -38.42
N ALA A 861 -1.62 -2.35 -38.33
CA ALA A 861 -1.75 -3.73 -37.83
C ALA A 861 -0.40 -4.31 -37.35
N ALA A 862 -0.47 -5.44 -36.64
CA ALA A 862 0.62 -6.41 -36.36
C ALA A 862 1.79 -5.92 -35.45
N ALA A 863 2.34 -6.74 -34.55
CA ALA A 863 1.92 -8.06 -34.06
C ALA A 863 2.42 -8.29 -32.62
N ASN A 864 1.87 -9.33 -31.97
CA ASN A 864 2.47 -9.98 -30.81
C ASN A 864 3.55 -10.99 -31.28
N GLU A 865 4.11 -11.74 -30.31
CA GLU A 865 4.98 -12.92 -30.47
C GLU A 865 6.46 -12.57 -30.76
N VAL A 866 7.45 -12.92 -29.91
CA VAL A 866 7.85 -14.21 -29.29
C VAL A 866 8.86 -14.98 -30.18
N SER A 867 9.83 -15.63 -29.52
CA SER A 867 10.87 -16.48 -30.12
C SER A 867 10.28 -17.67 -30.88
N GLU A 868 10.87 -18.17 -31.97
CA GLU A 868 12.08 -19.01 -31.97
C GLU A 868 12.61 -19.27 -33.40
N ALA A 869 13.89 -19.69 -33.50
CA ALA A 869 14.51 -20.40 -34.64
C ALA A 869 14.55 -19.65 -36.01
N THR A 870 15.39 -19.99 -37.00
CA THR A 870 16.26 -21.17 -37.21
C THR A 870 17.61 -20.73 -37.84
N ALA A 871 18.64 -21.57 -37.76
CA ALA A 871 19.98 -21.29 -38.33
C ALA A 871 20.05 -21.36 -39.87
N THR A 872 21.02 -20.67 -40.49
CA THR A 872 22.09 -21.32 -41.30
C THR A 872 23.17 -20.33 -41.83
N LEU A 873 24.44 -20.77 -41.78
CA LEU A 873 25.57 -20.56 -42.71
C LEU A 873 25.94 -19.16 -43.26
N GLY A 874 27.22 -18.77 -43.13
CA GLY A 874 27.87 -17.66 -43.87
C GLY A 874 28.35 -18.07 -45.29
N PRO A 875 29.28 -17.32 -45.96
CA PRO A 875 30.61 -16.99 -45.40
C PRO A 875 31.34 -15.69 -45.86
N GLY A 876 32.44 -15.36 -45.16
CA GLY A 876 33.57 -14.52 -45.65
C GLY A 876 33.40 -12.99 -45.62
N THR A 877 34.43 -12.14 -45.81
CA THR A 877 35.92 -12.24 -45.84
C THR A 877 36.47 -10.81 -46.05
N MET A 878 37.62 -10.28 -45.59
CA MET A 878 38.83 -10.68 -44.82
C MET A 878 39.23 -9.48 -43.90
N GLY A 879 40.31 -9.40 -43.10
CA GLY A 879 41.40 -10.31 -42.68
C GLY A 879 42.64 -9.55 -42.13
N LEU A 880 43.67 -10.27 -41.65
CA LEU A 880 44.99 -9.79 -41.13
C LEU A 880 44.91 -8.99 -39.79
N SER A 881 45.87 -8.96 -38.83
CA SER A 881 47.08 -9.74 -38.43
C SER A 881 47.65 -9.05 -37.15
N THR A 882 48.43 -9.56 -36.18
CA THR A 882 48.97 -10.87 -35.67
C THR A 882 49.60 -10.56 -34.26
N ARG A 883 50.27 -11.39 -33.41
CA ARG A 883 50.86 -12.76 -33.43
C ARG A 883 51.17 -13.26 -31.99
N TYR A 884 50.74 -14.48 -31.61
CA TYR A 884 51.36 -15.46 -30.67
C TYR A 884 51.47 -15.08 -29.15
N SER A 885 51.23 -15.94 -28.13
CA SER A 885 51.35 -17.41 -27.86
C SER A 885 52.72 -17.84 -27.29
N PRO A 886 52.89 -18.91 -26.46
CA PRO A 886 52.07 -20.14 -26.22
C PRO A 886 51.36 -20.21 -24.83
N GLN A 887 50.35 -21.06 -24.52
CA GLN A 887 50.19 -22.56 -24.51
C GLN A 887 51.09 -23.27 -23.46
N PHE A 888 50.68 -24.29 -22.66
CA PHE A 888 49.83 -25.47 -22.95
C PHE A 888 49.02 -26.01 -21.72
N THR A 889 48.43 -27.20 -21.86
CA THR A 889 47.28 -27.83 -21.16
C THR A 889 47.53 -28.73 -19.93
N LEU A 890 46.42 -29.00 -19.20
CA LEU A 890 45.94 -30.30 -18.63
C LEU A 890 46.41 -30.84 -17.25
N GLN A 891 45.38 -31.04 -16.39
CA GLN A 891 45.09 -32.19 -15.50
C GLN A 891 45.80 -32.42 -14.13
N HIS A 892 44.96 -32.97 -13.24
CA HIS A 892 45.19 -33.71 -11.98
C HIS A 892 45.27 -33.00 -10.59
N VAL A 893 44.34 -33.48 -9.75
CA VAL A 893 44.12 -33.39 -8.28
C VAL A 893 45.27 -34.12 -7.55
N PRO A 894 45.80 -33.65 -6.36
CA PRO A 894 45.02 -33.62 -5.11
C PRO A 894 45.26 -32.52 -4.04
N ASP A 895 44.18 -32.23 -3.31
CA ASP A 895 44.01 -32.21 -1.84
C ASP A 895 45.21 -31.85 -0.91
N TYR A 896 45.05 -30.79 -0.09
CA TYR A 896 44.90 -30.92 1.38
C TYR A 896 44.52 -29.59 2.07
N ARG A 897 43.89 -29.66 3.24
CA ARG A 897 43.61 -28.50 4.13
C ARG A 897 44.77 -28.23 5.10
N GLN A 898 45.00 -26.96 5.47
CA GLN A 898 45.50 -26.64 6.81
C GLN A 898 45.04 -25.27 7.38
N ASN A 899 44.14 -25.37 8.35
CA ASN A 899 43.81 -24.55 9.52
C ASN A 899 43.99 -23.01 9.56
N VAL A 900 42.93 -22.37 10.06
CA VAL A 900 42.82 -21.00 10.60
C VAL A 900 43.28 -20.94 12.06
N TYR A 901 43.72 -19.77 12.56
CA TYR A 901 43.63 -19.47 14.00
C TYR A 901 43.49 -17.97 14.33
N ILE A 902 42.44 -17.59 15.06
CA ILE A 902 42.29 -16.34 15.84
C ILE A 902 41.51 -16.71 17.14
N PRO A 903 41.88 -16.22 18.36
CA PRO A 903 41.42 -16.83 19.62
C PRO A 903 40.46 -15.97 20.50
N GLY A 904 39.79 -16.64 21.45
CA GLY A 904 39.13 -16.03 22.64
C GLY A 904 37.60 -16.21 22.69
N SER A 905 36.96 -16.52 23.83
CA SER A 905 37.49 -16.76 25.19
C SER A 905 36.61 -17.68 26.08
N THR A 906 37.28 -18.55 26.83
CA THR A 906 36.94 -19.10 28.17
C THR A 906 35.51 -19.47 28.60
N ALA A 907 35.30 -20.78 28.82
CA ALA A 907 34.70 -21.30 30.06
C ALA A 907 35.27 -22.71 30.37
N THR A 908 35.70 -22.94 31.62
CA THR A 908 36.21 -24.23 32.15
C THR A 908 35.17 -24.83 33.13
N LEU A 909 35.13 -26.12 33.50
CA LEU A 909 36.18 -27.03 33.98
C LEU A 909 35.81 -28.54 33.80
N THR A 910 36.85 -29.40 33.74
CA THR A 910 37.00 -30.81 34.24
C THR A 910 35.79 -31.74 34.49
N SER A 911 35.86 -33.07 34.27
CA SER A 911 37.03 -33.95 34.01
C SER A 911 36.67 -35.31 33.37
N ASN A 912 37.68 -35.91 32.72
CA ASN A 912 37.77 -37.28 32.18
C ASN A 912 37.92 -38.35 33.32
N PRO A 913 38.01 -39.69 33.07
CA PRO A 913 38.09 -40.38 31.77
C PRO A 913 37.27 -41.68 31.56
N GLN A 914 37.16 -42.05 30.28
CA GLN A 914 37.17 -43.41 29.69
C GLN A 914 36.10 -44.46 30.10
N GLN A 915 35.57 -45.12 29.06
CA GLN A 915 34.80 -46.36 29.15
C GLN A 915 35.26 -47.31 28.03
N GLN A 916 35.58 -48.56 28.34
CA GLN A 916 35.79 -49.60 27.33
C GLN A 916 35.59 -51.03 27.90
N GLN A 917 35.20 -51.94 27.01
CA GLN A 917 35.17 -53.41 27.14
C GLN A 917 34.10 -54.11 28.03
N ALA A 918 33.16 -54.75 27.31
CA ALA A 918 32.93 -56.21 27.31
C ALA A 918 31.86 -56.89 28.24
N THR A 919 30.91 -57.53 27.55
CA THR A 919 30.31 -58.88 27.80
C THR A 919 29.59 -59.25 29.12
N ALA A 920 28.28 -59.48 28.95
CA ALA A 920 27.54 -60.74 29.24
C ALA A 920 27.24 -61.23 30.69
N GLN A 921 25.93 -61.32 30.96
CA GLN A 921 25.18 -62.44 31.57
C GLN A 921 25.42 -62.91 33.03
N GLN A 922 24.40 -62.61 33.86
CA GLN A 922 23.64 -63.55 34.72
C GLN A 922 24.25 -64.22 35.98
N ALA A 923 23.77 -63.71 37.13
CA ALA A 923 22.89 -64.42 38.09
C ALA A 923 23.42 -64.99 39.43
N THR A 924 22.45 -65.17 40.35
CA THR A 924 22.52 -65.65 41.75
C THR A 924 23.02 -64.60 42.78
N GLN A 925 22.56 -64.58 44.05
CA GLN A 925 21.78 -65.57 44.82
C GLN A 925 20.97 -64.98 46.01
N GLN A 926 19.79 -65.57 46.30
CA GLN A 926 19.10 -65.75 47.62
C GLN A 926 18.46 -64.59 48.47
N ALA A 927 17.37 -65.00 49.16
CA ALA A 927 16.81 -64.57 50.47
C ALA A 927 15.54 -63.67 50.57
N LEU A 928 14.62 -64.09 51.46
CA LEU A 928 13.28 -63.59 51.87
C LEU A 928 12.89 -64.32 53.21
N PRO A 929 11.83 -63.96 54.00
CA PRO A 929 11.02 -62.73 54.07
C PRO A 929 10.91 -62.08 55.51
N PRO A 930 9.76 -62.01 56.27
CA PRO A 930 9.22 -60.76 56.83
C PRO A 930 8.96 -60.75 58.38
N PRO A 931 8.18 -59.80 58.95
CA PRO A 931 6.74 -60.06 59.22
C PRO A 931 5.77 -58.84 59.08
N GLN A 932 4.50 -59.02 59.52
CA GLN A 932 3.28 -58.19 59.30
C GLN A 932 3.10 -57.08 60.38
N ALA A 933 1.98 -56.33 60.58
CA ALA A 933 0.56 -56.34 60.15
C ALA A 933 -0.13 -54.98 60.54
N SER A 934 -1.42 -54.64 60.33
CA SER A 934 -2.42 -54.82 59.24
C SER A 934 -3.78 -54.22 59.66
N ALA A 935 -4.49 -53.40 58.85
CA ALA A 935 -5.85 -52.89 59.16
C ALA A 935 -6.67 -52.44 57.92
N GLN A 936 -8.01 -52.38 58.03
CA GLN A 936 -8.98 -52.12 56.93
C GLN A 936 -10.31 -51.54 57.47
N ALA A 937 -10.98 -50.60 56.76
CA ALA A 937 -12.39 -50.20 56.97
C ALA A 937 -13.00 -49.42 55.77
N GLU A 938 -14.34 -49.46 55.62
CA GLU A 938 -15.19 -48.85 54.57
C GLU A 938 -16.67 -48.82 55.06
N PRO A 939 -17.72 -48.34 54.32
CA PRO A 939 -17.78 -47.31 53.26
C PRO A 939 -18.58 -46.01 53.67
N PRO A 940 -19.93 -45.87 53.59
CA PRO A 940 -20.81 -45.81 52.39
C PRO A 940 -21.78 -44.61 52.25
N LYS A 941 -22.34 -44.45 51.02
CA LYS A 941 -23.59 -43.76 50.57
C LYS A 941 -23.51 -42.31 50.04
N ALA A 942 -24.31 -41.88 49.04
CA ALA A 942 -25.08 -42.57 47.96
C ALA A 942 -25.74 -41.54 46.97
N VAL A 943 -26.46 -42.03 45.93
CA VAL A 943 -27.50 -41.35 45.11
C VAL A 943 -26.97 -40.40 43.98
N GLN A 944 -27.38 -40.41 42.70
CA GLN A 944 -28.32 -41.26 41.91
C GLN A 944 -28.02 -41.27 40.39
N THR A 945 -28.74 -42.11 39.62
CA THR A 945 -28.94 -42.07 38.14
C THR A 945 -30.41 -42.49 37.87
N PRO A 946 -31.08 -42.15 36.72
CA PRO A 946 -31.13 -43.11 35.58
C PRO A 946 -31.57 -42.60 34.15
N ALA A 947 -31.24 -43.39 33.11
CA ALA A 947 -31.99 -43.60 31.85
C ALA A 947 -32.18 -42.41 30.83
N SER A 948 -32.57 -42.59 29.55
CA SER A 948 -33.17 -43.75 28.85
C SER A 948 -32.97 -43.80 27.31
N LYS A 949 -32.92 -45.03 26.76
CA LYS A 949 -33.28 -45.57 25.41
C LYS A 949 -33.71 -44.57 24.30
N LYS A 950 -33.28 -44.73 23.03
CA LYS A 950 -33.78 -45.77 22.08
C LYS A 950 -32.92 -45.94 20.79
N LYS A 951 -33.13 -47.09 20.10
CA LYS A 951 -32.72 -47.45 18.72
C LYS A 951 -33.52 -46.62 17.66
N SER A 952 -33.32 -46.66 16.33
CA SER A 952 -32.98 -47.81 15.44
C SER A 952 -32.77 -47.47 13.93
N THR A 953 -31.97 -48.29 13.22
CA THR A 953 -32.15 -48.76 11.79
C THR A 953 -32.18 -47.75 10.61
N LYS A 954 -31.88 -48.09 9.33
CA LYS A 954 -31.22 -49.24 8.64
C LYS A 954 -31.01 -48.91 7.13
N LYS A 955 -29.96 -49.49 6.53
CA LYS A 955 -29.63 -49.69 5.09
C LYS A 955 -30.73 -49.53 4.01
N GLU A 956 -30.31 -48.86 2.92
CA GLU A 956 -30.52 -49.14 1.47
C GLU A 956 -31.90 -49.09 0.77
N LYS A 957 -31.83 -48.61 -0.48
CA LYS A 957 -32.89 -48.46 -1.51
C LYS A 957 -33.94 -47.39 -1.15
N LYS A 958 -34.41 -46.59 -2.10
CA LYS A 958 -34.47 -46.79 -3.56
C LYS A 958 -33.76 -45.68 -4.33
#